data_AF-A0A817WZR6-F1
#
_entry.id   AF-A0A817WZR6-F1
#
_cell.length_a   1.000
_cell.length_b   1.000
_cell.length_c   1.000
_cell.angle_alpha   90.00
_cell.angle_beta   90.00
_cell.angle_gamma   90.00
#
_symmetry.space_group_name_H-M   'P 1'
#
loop_
_entity.id
_entity.type
_entity.pdbx_description
1 polymer ?
#
loop_
_entity_poly.entity_id
_entity_poly.type
_entity_poly.pdbx_seq_one_letter_code
_entity_poly.pdbx_strand_id
1 'polypeptide(L)'
;MDKNVTKSPYPSLTECFRDTALQWVSVGIFWLILPFWIWMLHKRKIQPQPLPISNLFITKMVLAVLFLLVQVVRIVYYTLPSDKEKSQANIISPVLYTITLVTIFWLMNYERRKGMFCSGLLFGFWLSVFVTIIPDVIVYSIEYQQRDQSRGILNEVIRVWLHIILAFSSFISHCLAERYNFPKLAADERPIVPELYKNFPSRLTFWWVTPLIIRGYKKPLTEEDCWQLEISERAVNVVRIVYYTLPSDKEKSQANIISPVLYTITLVTIFWLMNYERRKVSEFDLSESFELPPIPITPDSIGLSIAILSVVFIIFLIAVCKWTRCLCFKLNPNNNDQTESVSSVIQSDRSTIHRYSQRPRGQIQRFLSCDHLGDVDRYVCTARNGLLSPPLPSYNRCHSNKVNLTDVTNTSASSGIGRELAKELVRLSPSTRLVLSARREEELRLLAAELQLDADHCLVLPLDLETHECGFQSKVDIVLDRFDHIDVLINNAGVSQRSLIKETKYIVDTRLMSINFLGTVTLSKAVLLHFIQRQKGHFVVVTSVAGYAATALRSSYAASKHALHAFFDSLRLEHAKDHIDVTIACPGFVKTDISLNAFEGSGQLHKKMDPKTEKGTDPTVCAYDILCGIAARKHEIYVGHLAVVVVYIRRLFPQLLYRILLRTESA
;
A
#
# COMPACT_ATOMS: atom_id res chain seq x y z
N MET A 1 31.03 43.38 -11.01
CA MET A 1 30.58 44.16 -9.84
C MET A 1 29.45 45.06 -10.32
N ASP A 2 28.22 44.82 -9.85
CA ASP A 2 27.19 45.84 -9.84
C ASP A 2 26.41 45.73 -8.53
N LYS A 3 26.60 46.73 -7.67
CA LYS A 3 26.00 46.84 -6.33
C LYS A 3 24.65 47.50 -6.50
N ASN A 4 23.55 46.75 -6.58
CA ASN A 4 22.20 47.30 -6.34
C ASN A 4 21.09 46.28 -6.05
N VAL A 5 21.40 45.06 -5.60
CA VAL A 5 20.37 44.07 -5.23
C VAL A 5 20.23 43.99 -3.70
N THR A 6 19.64 44.99 -3.05
CA THR A 6 19.06 44.83 -1.69
C THR A 6 18.22 46.06 -1.29
N LYS A 7 16.96 46.12 -1.74
CA LYS A 7 15.89 46.91 -1.07
C LYS A 7 14.52 46.22 -1.15
N SER A 8 14.49 44.89 -1.07
CA SER A 8 13.24 44.14 -0.86
C SER A 8 13.33 43.35 0.45
N PRO A 9 12.33 43.42 1.35
CA PRO A 9 12.31 42.68 2.61
C PRO A 9 12.09 41.16 2.44
N TYR A 10 12.02 40.66 1.20
CA TYR A 10 11.81 39.26 0.87
C TYR A 10 13.09 38.62 0.30
N PRO A 11 13.43 37.37 0.66
CA PRO A 11 14.52 36.65 0.03
C PRO A 11 14.24 36.51 -1.47
N SER A 12 15.02 37.18 -2.30
CA SER A 12 14.88 37.11 -3.75
C SER A 12 15.61 35.87 -4.27
N LEU A 13 14.89 34.99 -4.97
CA LEU A 13 15.50 33.91 -5.74
C LEU A 13 16.37 34.52 -6.85
N THR A 14 17.53 33.93 -7.11
CA THR A 14 18.41 34.37 -8.21
C THR A 14 17.67 34.25 -9.55
N GLU A 15 17.94 35.19 -10.46
CA GLU A 15 17.31 35.23 -11.79
C GLU A 15 17.50 33.91 -12.56
N CYS A 16 18.70 33.31 -12.47
CA CYS A 16 19.00 32.01 -13.04
C CYS A 16 18.11 30.89 -12.47
N PHE A 17 17.93 30.83 -11.15
CA PHE A 17 17.10 29.81 -10.49
C PHE A 17 15.62 29.93 -10.89
N ARG A 18 15.13 31.17 -11.04
CA ARG A 18 13.76 31.46 -11.49
C ARG A 18 13.53 31.01 -12.92
N ASP A 19 14.44 31.39 -13.82
CA ASP A 19 14.29 31.14 -15.26
C ASP A 19 14.53 29.68 -15.66
N THR A 20 15.20 28.90 -14.79
CA THR A 20 15.53 27.49 -15.04
C THR A 20 14.83 26.54 -14.07
N ALA A 21 15.31 26.42 -12.84
CA ALA A 21 14.88 25.39 -11.88
C ALA A 21 13.37 25.47 -11.60
N LEU A 22 12.81 26.66 -11.34
CA LEU A 22 11.40 26.79 -11.03
C LEU A 22 10.49 26.43 -12.22
N GLN A 23 10.90 26.80 -13.44
CA GLN A 23 10.15 26.49 -14.66
C GLN A 23 10.29 25.02 -15.08
N TRP A 24 11.44 24.39 -14.84
CA TRP A 24 11.76 23.05 -15.35
C TRP A 24 11.38 21.92 -14.40
N VAL A 25 11.16 22.19 -13.11
CA VAL A 25 10.78 21.16 -12.11
C VAL A 25 9.54 20.37 -12.52
N SER A 26 8.48 21.05 -12.99
CA SER A 26 7.23 20.41 -13.40
C SER A 26 7.42 19.48 -14.61
N VAL A 27 8.20 19.93 -15.60
CA VAL A 27 8.55 19.17 -16.80
C VAL A 27 9.45 17.99 -16.44
N GLY A 28 10.47 18.21 -15.62
CA GLY A 28 11.41 17.17 -15.17
C GLY A 28 10.68 16.03 -14.44
N ILE A 29 9.80 16.36 -13.49
CA ILE A 29 8.98 15.37 -12.77
C ILE A 29 8.10 14.57 -13.75
N PHE A 30 7.47 15.23 -14.73
CA PHE A 30 6.64 14.54 -15.72
C PHE A 30 7.44 13.53 -16.54
N TRP A 31 8.58 13.93 -17.10
CA TRP A 31 9.41 13.05 -17.93
C TRP A 31 10.08 11.92 -17.15
N LEU A 32 10.39 12.12 -15.87
CA LEU A 32 10.90 11.06 -15.00
C LEU A 32 9.86 9.96 -14.74
N ILE A 33 8.59 10.34 -14.57
CA ILE A 33 7.52 9.40 -14.22
C ILE A 33 6.88 8.75 -15.47
N LEU A 34 6.89 9.45 -16.60
CA LEU A 34 6.21 9.03 -17.84
C LEU A 34 6.59 7.61 -18.32
N PRO A 35 7.86 7.18 -18.39
CA PRO A 35 8.21 5.83 -18.87
C PRO A 35 7.61 4.74 -18.00
N PHE A 36 7.67 4.91 -16.68
CA PHE A 36 7.09 3.97 -15.72
C PHE A 36 5.56 3.92 -15.84
N TRP A 37 4.93 5.09 -16.02
CA TRP A 37 3.49 5.19 -16.24
C TRP A 37 3.05 4.46 -17.51
N ILE A 38 3.74 4.67 -18.64
CA ILE A 38 3.47 3.98 -19.91
C ILE A 38 3.65 2.47 -19.77
N TRP A 39 4.69 2.02 -19.08
CA TRP A 39 4.93 0.59 -18.81
C TRP A 39 3.79 -0.04 -18.00
N MET A 40 3.33 0.65 -16.94
CA MET A 40 2.18 0.23 -16.13
C MET A 40 0.89 0.11 -16.97
N LEU A 41 0.66 1.06 -17.89
CA LEU A 41 -0.49 1.03 -18.79
C LEU A 41 -0.43 -0.11 -19.81
N HIS A 42 0.76 -0.48 -20.26
CA HIS A 42 0.95 -1.61 -21.20
C HIS A 42 0.76 -2.97 -20.52
N LYS A 43 1.22 -3.14 -19.27
CA LYS A 43 1.16 -4.40 -18.53
C LYS A 43 -0.24 -4.75 -17.98
N ARG A 44 -1.19 -3.82 -17.98
CA ARG A 44 -2.59 -4.08 -17.59
C ARG A 44 -3.25 -5.07 -18.57
N LYS A 45 -3.46 -6.32 -18.10
CA LYS A 45 -4.08 -7.43 -18.86
C LYS A 45 -5.60 -7.34 -18.99
N ILE A 46 -6.27 -6.54 -18.17
CA ILE A 46 -7.72 -6.33 -18.25
C ILE A 46 -7.93 -5.20 -19.26
N GLN A 47 -8.56 -5.48 -20.40
CA GLN A 47 -8.93 -4.47 -21.39
C GLN A 47 -10.33 -3.92 -21.05
N PRO A 48 -10.45 -2.78 -20.34
CA PRO A 48 -11.73 -2.07 -20.30
C PRO A 48 -12.07 -1.57 -21.70
N GLN A 49 -13.37 -1.54 -22.02
CA GLN A 49 -13.86 -0.99 -23.28
C GLN A 49 -13.38 0.48 -23.46
N PRO A 50 -13.05 0.90 -24.69
CA PRO A 50 -12.61 2.27 -24.96
C PRO A 50 -13.67 3.27 -24.50
N LEU A 51 -13.25 4.29 -23.75
CA LEU A 51 -14.20 5.19 -23.13
C LEU A 51 -14.76 6.21 -24.14
N PRO A 52 -16.08 6.42 -24.17
CA PRO A 52 -16.75 7.42 -25.00
C PRO A 52 -16.31 8.85 -24.64
N ILE A 53 -16.34 9.76 -25.61
CA ILE A 53 -15.85 11.14 -25.43
C ILE A 53 -16.83 11.91 -24.53
N SER A 54 -16.33 12.48 -23.43
CA SER A 54 -17.12 13.33 -22.52
C SER A 54 -16.85 14.82 -22.80
N ASN A 55 -17.81 15.69 -22.48
CA ASN A 55 -17.63 17.15 -22.61
C ASN A 55 -16.42 17.63 -21.78
N LEU A 56 -16.21 17.08 -20.59
CA LEU A 56 -15.06 17.42 -19.75
C LEU A 56 -13.73 16.96 -20.36
N PHE A 57 -13.71 15.82 -21.04
CA PHE A 57 -12.53 15.38 -21.79
C PHE A 57 -12.21 16.34 -22.95
N ILE A 58 -13.23 16.77 -23.69
CA ILE A 58 -13.07 17.79 -24.74
C ILE A 58 -12.51 19.08 -24.14
N THR A 59 -13.05 19.56 -23.01
CA THR A 59 -12.55 20.75 -22.32
C THR A 59 -11.07 20.61 -21.95
N LYS A 60 -10.64 19.47 -21.39
CA LYS A 60 -9.22 19.23 -21.07
C LYS A 60 -8.34 19.29 -22.33
N MET A 61 -8.81 18.73 -23.44
CA MET A 61 -8.07 18.77 -24.72
C MET A 61 -7.98 20.18 -25.29
N VAL A 62 -9.06 20.95 -25.26
CA VAL A 62 -9.07 22.35 -25.69
C VAL A 62 -8.12 23.18 -24.84
N LEU A 63 -8.14 23.02 -23.51
CA LEU A 63 -7.23 23.73 -22.61
C LEU A 63 -5.76 23.39 -22.89
N ALA A 64 -5.43 22.11 -23.12
CA ALA A 64 -4.08 21.69 -23.47
C ALA A 64 -3.60 22.31 -24.80
N VAL A 65 -4.48 22.38 -25.81
CA VAL A 65 -4.17 23.01 -27.10
C VAL A 65 -4.02 24.53 -26.97
N LEU A 66 -4.89 25.20 -26.21
CA LEU A 66 -4.76 26.64 -25.94
C LEU A 66 -3.44 26.95 -25.23
N PHE A 67 -3.05 26.13 -24.25
CA PHE A 67 -1.79 26.28 -23.55
C PHE A 67 -0.60 26.06 -24.50
N LEU A 68 -0.67 25.06 -25.38
CA LEU A 68 0.32 24.80 -26.42
C LEU A 68 0.49 26.01 -27.34
N LEU A 69 -0.60 26.62 -27.80
CA LEU A 69 -0.57 27.83 -28.64
C LEU A 69 0.14 28.99 -27.93
N VAL A 70 -0.11 29.18 -26.63
CA VAL A 70 0.60 30.21 -25.84
C VAL A 70 2.10 29.94 -25.78
N GLN A 71 2.53 28.68 -25.67
CA GLN A 71 3.96 28.33 -25.71
C GLN A 71 4.58 28.57 -27.09
N VAL A 72 3.87 28.24 -28.17
CA VAL A 72 4.35 28.49 -29.54
C VAL A 72 4.52 29.98 -29.78
N VAL A 73 3.55 30.82 -29.39
CA VAL A 73 3.67 32.29 -29.48
C VAL A 73 4.88 32.78 -28.67
N ARG A 74 5.15 32.18 -27.51
CA ARG A 74 6.32 32.49 -26.68
C ARG A 74 7.63 32.14 -27.38
N ILE A 75 7.72 30.99 -28.04
CA ILE A 75 8.89 30.62 -28.85
C ILE A 75 9.12 31.65 -29.95
N VAL A 76 8.08 32.03 -30.70
CA VAL A 76 8.17 33.03 -31.78
C VAL A 76 8.65 34.37 -31.23
N TYR A 77 8.07 34.85 -30.12
CA TYR A 77 8.45 36.12 -29.50
C TYR A 77 9.92 36.14 -29.06
N TYR A 78 10.43 35.06 -28.47
CA TYR A 78 11.82 35.00 -28.04
C TYR A 78 12.82 34.74 -29.18
N THR A 79 12.39 34.14 -30.28
CA THR A 79 13.24 33.88 -31.47
C THR A 79 13.30 35.06 -32.45
N LEU A 80 12.34 35.99 -32.41
CA LEU A 80 12.40 37.20 -33.23
C LEU A 80 13.61 38.08 -32.84
N PRO A 81 14.33 38.66 -33.83
CA PRO A 81 15.44 39.56 -33.59
C PRO A 81 14.99 40.74 -32.73
N SER A 82 15.70 41.00 -31.64
CA SER A 82 15.44 42.13 -30.75
C SER A 82 16.78 42.70 -30.29
N ASP A 83 16.85 44.01 -30.13
CA ASP A 83 18.06 44.72 -29.71
C ASP A 83 18.53 44.41 -28.27
N LYS A 84 17.78 43.56 -27.54
CA LYS A 84 18.12 43.13 -26.18
C LYS A 84 18.70 41.72 -26.17
N GLU A 85 19.82 41.56 -25.48
CA GLU A 85 20.44 40.27 -25.17
C GLU A 85 19.45 39.42 -24.35
N LYS A 86 19.02 38.27 -24.90
CA LYS A 86 18.02 37.39 -24.29
C LYS A 86 18.72 36.21 -23.61
N SER A 87 18.36 35.92 -22.35
CA SER A 87 18.82 34.73 -21.64
C SER A 87 18.42 33.44 -22.37
N GLN A 88 19.35 32.50 -22.49
CA GLN A 88 19.13 31.20 -23.15
C GLN A 88 17.97 30.40 -22.52
N ALA A 89 17.77 30.54 -21.20
CA ALA A 89 16.70 29.88 -20.48
C ALA A 89 15.30 30.29 -21.00
N ASN A 90 15.12 31.55 -21.39
CA ASN A 90 13.85 32.06 -21.90
C ASN A 90 13.47 31.50 -23.29
N ILE A 91 14.45 30.96 -24.03
CA ILE A 91 14.25 30.26 -25.30
C ILE A 91 13.97 28.77 -25.05
N ILE A 92 14.72 28.15 -24.15
CA ILE A 92 14.64 26.69 -23.88
C ILE A 92 13.34 26.31 -23.16
N SER A 93 12.93 27.07 -22.15
CA SER A 93 11.74 26.79 -21.34
C SER A 93 10.47 26.56 -22.17
N PRO A 94 10.04 27.47 -23.08
CA PRO A 94 8.82 27.26 -23.85
C PRO A 94 8.92 26.10 -24.86
N VAL A 95 10.12 25.74 -25.31
CA VAL A 95 10.35 24.55 -26.15
C VAL A 95 10.09 23.27 -25.33
N LEU A 96 10.63 23.19 -24.11
CA LEU A 96 10.40 22.05 -23.21
C LEU A 96 8.91 21.87 -22.88
N TYR A 97 8.20 22.97 -22.59
CA TYR A 97 6.75 22.91 -22.36
C TYR A 97 5.99 22.49 -23.63
N THR A 98 6.36 22.98 -24.81
CA THR A 98 5.74 22.57 -26.10
C THR A 98 5.84 21.05 -26.30
N ILE A 99 7.03 20.47 -26.15
CA ILE A 99 7.26 19.02 -26.29
C ILE A 99 6.44 18.24 -25.25
N THR A 100 6.40 18.74 -24.02
CA THR A 100 5.66 18.12 -22.91
C THR A 100 4.15 18.15 -23.18
N LEU A 101 3.60 19.25 -23.68
CA LEU A 101 2.17 19.41 -23.97
C LEU A 101 1.72 18.53 -25.14
N VAL A 102 2.54 18.38 -26.17
CA VAL A 102 2.30 17.41 -27.25
C VAL A 102 2.24 15.98 -26.68
N THR A 103 3.14 15.67 -25.75
CA THR A 103 3.17 14.37 -25.06
C THR A 103 1.95 14.16 -24.16
N ILE A 104 1.51 15.19 -23.44
CA ILE A 104 0.28 15.18 -22.63
C ILE A 104 -0.94 14.95 -23.51
N PHE A 105 -1.03 15.62 -24.65
CA PHE A 105 -2.12 15.42 -25.61
C PHE A 105 -2.18 13.96 -26.08
N TRP A 106 -1.05 13.39 -26.46
CA TRP A 106 -0.94 11.98 -26.83
C TRP A 106 -1.33 11.06 -25.67
N LEU A 107 -0.79 11.32 -24.47
CA LEU A 107 -1.01 10.51 -23.27
C LEU A 107 -2.50 10.48 -22.89
N MET A 108 -3.18 11.63 -22.87
CA MET A 108 -4.62 11.69 -22.56
C MET A 108 -5.46 10.80 -23.49
N ASN A 109 -5.13 10.78 -24.78
CA ASN A 109 -5.80 9.92 -25.75
C ASN A 109 -5.43 8.44 -25.54
N TYR A 110 -4.17 8.15 -25.19
CA TYR A 110 -3.71 6.80 -24.89
C TYR A 110 -4.37 6.21 -23.64
N GLU A 111 -4.44 6.98 -22.56
CA GLU A 111 -5.14 6.62 -21.32
C GLU A 111 -6.62 6.34 -21.56
N ARG A 112 -7.27 7.12 -22.43
CA ARG A 112 -8.68 6.91 -22.81
C ARG A 112 -8.92 5.61 -23.54
N ARG A 113 -8.01 5.23 -24.46
CA ARG A 113 -8.06 3.94 -25.16
C ARG A 113 -7.87 2.75 -24.21
N LYS A 114 -7.10 2.95 -23.14
CA LYS A 114 -6.91 1.97 -22.06
C LYS A 114 -7.99 2.05 -20.98
N GLY A 115 -9.08 2.79 -21.24
CA GLY A 115 -10.25 2.89 -20.37
C GLY A 115 -9.99 3.56 -19.03
N MET A 116 -9.02 4.47 -18.95
CA MET A 116 -8.78 5.22 -17.71
C MET A 116 -9.56 6.53 -17.66
N PHE A 117 -10.26 6.73 -16.54
CA PHE A 117 -11.02 7.95 -16.27
C PHE A 117 -10.18 9.08 -15.66
N CYS A 118 -9.12 8.74 -14.92
CA CYS A 118 -8.34 9.68 -14.12
C CYS A 118 -6.86 9.31 -14.13
N SER A 119 -6.00 10.31 -14.30
CA SER A 119 -4.55 10.14 -14.33
C SER A 119 -3.90 10.90 -13.19
N GLY A 120 -3.19 10.17 -12.33
CA GLY A 120 -2.39 10.75 -11.26
C GLY A 120 -1.21 11.55 -11.80
N LEU A 121 -0.60 11.10 -12.91
CA LEU A 121 0.52 11.78 -13.57
C LEU A 121 0.10 13.17 -14.09
N LEU A 122 -1.02 13.24 -14.81
CA LEU A 122 -1.52 14.52 -15.34
C LEU A 122 -1.97 15.47 -14.22
N PHE A 123 -2.63 14.93 -13.18
CA PHE A 123 -2.99 15.71 -12.00
C PHE A 123 -1.75 16.31 -11.32
N GLY A 124 -0.71 15.50 -11.08
CA GLY A 124 0.54 15.95 -10.46
C GLY A 124 1.27 16.99 -11.30
N PHE A 125 1.31 16.82 -12.63
CA PHE A 125 1.88 17.81 -13.55
C PHE A 125 1.18 19.16 -13.44
N TRP A 126 -0.16 19.20 -13.60
CA TRP A 126 -0.89 20.47 -13.57
C TRP A 126 -0.87 21.15 -12.20
N LEU A 127 -0.85 20.37 -11.11
CA LEU A 127 -0.64 20.88 -9.76
C LEU A 127 0.74 21.51 -9.62
N SER A 128 1.80 20.83 -10.10
CA SER A 128 3.15 21.35 -10.06
C SER A 128 3.27 22.64 -10.86
N VAL A 129 2.72 22.70 -12.08
CA VAL A 129 2.72 23.90 -12.92
C VAL A 129 2.00 25.06 -12.21
N PHE A 130 0.84 24.80 -11.59
CA PHE A 130 0.12 25.83 -10.85
C PHE A 130 0.91 26.38 -9.66
N VAL A 131 1.59 25.51 -8.90
CA VAL A 131 2.40 25.92 -7.74
C VAL A 131 3.65 26.69 -8.16
N THR A 132 4.33 26.27 -9.24
CA THR A 132 5.56 26.94 -9.71
C THR A 132 5.29 28.32 -10.32
N ILE A 133 4.07 28.61 -10.75
CA ILE A 133 3.70 29.93 -11.31
C ILE A 133 3.59 31.00 -10.20
N ILE A 134 3.25 30.65 -8.97
CA ILE A 134 3.00 31.63 -7.89
C ILE A 134 4.23 32.50 -7.58
N PRO A 135 5.44 31.95 -7.39
CA PRO A 135 6.62 32.77 -7.15
C PRO A 135 6.98 33.68 -8.33
N ASP A 136 6.81 33.21 -9.58
CA ASP A 136 7.07 34.01 -10.78
C ASP A 136 6.18 35.26 -10.84
N VAL A 137 4.90 35.11 -10.47
CA VAL A 137 3.94 36.23 -10.43
C VAL A 137 4.28 37.24 -9.34
N ILE A 138 4.66 36.77 -8.15
CA ILE A 138 5.03 37.65 -7.04
C ILE A 138 6.21 38.50 -7.45
N VAL A 139 7.26 37.93 -8.03
CA VAL A 139 8.42 38.73 -8.38
C VAL A 139 8.15 39.63 -9.58
N TYR A 140 7.41 39.16 -10.58
CA TYR A 140 6.97 40.02 -11.68
C TYR A 140 6.15 41.22 -11.19
N SER A 141 5.29 41.04 -10.19
CA SER A 141 4.51 42.15 -9.61
C SER A 141 5.37 43.18 -8.88
N ILE A 142 6.49 42.75 -8.27
CA ILE A 142 7.46 43.64 -7.61
C ILE A 142 8.28 44.41 -8.66
N GLU A 143 8.73 43.72 -9.71
CA GLU A 143 9.47 44.35 -10.83
C GLU A 143 8.58 45.31 -11.64
N TYR A 144 7.30 44.98 -11.79
CA TYR A 144 6.29 45.84 -12.43
C TYR A 144 6.15 47.19 -11.73
N GLN A 145 6.19 47.22 -10.40
CA GLN A 145 6.06 48.45 -9.62
C GLN A 145 7.29 49.39 -9.77
N GLN A 146 8.41 48.89 -10.32
CA GLN A 146 9.64 49.65 -10.50
C GLN A 146 9.88 50.15 -11.94
N ARG A 147 9.18 49.62 -12.95
CA ARG A 147 9.37 50.01 -14.36
C ARG A 147 8.30 50.99 -14.85
N ASP A 148 8.72 52.23 -15.05
CA ASP A 148 7.91 53.31 -15.63
C ASP A 148 8.08 53.34 -17.17
N GLN A 149 7.33 52.52 -17.94
CA GLN A 149 7.29 52.66 -19.41
C GLN A 149 6.10 51.95 -20.11
N SER A 150 5.31 52.71 -20.85
CA SER A 150 3.88 52.47 -21.12
C SER A 150 3.47 51.67 -22.37
N ARG A 151 4.37 50.98 -23.11
CA ARG A 151 3.96 50.24 -24.35
C ARG A 151 4.34 48.76 -24.47
N GLY A 152 5.31 48.25 -23.71
CA GLY A 152 5.64 46.80 -23.67
C GLY A 152 4.92 46.04 -22.55
N ILE A 153 4.39 46.76 -21.56
CA ILE A 153 3.87 46.20 -20.31
C ILE A 153 2.58 45.41 -20.52
N LEU A 154 1.66 45.91 -21.35
CA LEU A 154 0.34 45.30 -21.52
C LEU A 154 0.43 43.87 -22.08
N ASN A 155 1.30 43.64 -23.07
CA ASN A 155 1.49 42.32 -23.68
C ASN A 155 2.10 41.30 -22.71
N GLU A 156 3.02 41.75 -21.86
CA GLU A 156 3.69 40.93 -20.85
C GLU A 156 2.72 40.55 -19.72
N VAL A 157 1.93 41.52 -19.23
CA VAL A 157 0.87 41.32 -18.24
C VAL A 157 -0.19 40.36 -18.77
N ILE A 158 -0.71 40.60 -19.98
CA ILE A 158 -1.71 39.73 -20.62
C ILE A 158 -1.17 38.30 -20.73
N ARG A 159 0.10 38.13 -21.12
CA ARG A 159 0.72 36.80 -21.27
C ARG A 159 0.82 36.05 -19.93
N VAL A 160 1.23 36.73 -18.86
CA VAL A 160 1.32 36.13 -17.52
C VAL A 160 -0.05 35.70 -17.02
N TRP A 161 -1.06 36.57 -17.11
CA TRP A 161 -2.43 36.25 -16.69
C TRP A 161 -3.05 35.13 -17.52
N LEU A 162 -2.84 35.13 -18.84
CA LEU A 162 -3.32 34.07 -19.72
C LEU A 162 -2.71 32.72 -19.34
N HIS A 163 -1.42 32.69 -18.99
CA HIS A 163 -0.74 31.47 -18.54
C HIS A 163 -1.30 30.96 -17.20
N ILE A 164 -1.52 31.85 -16.22
CA ILE A 164 -2.15 31.50 -14.92
C ILE A 164 -3.55 30.93 -15.13
N ILE A 165 -4.39 31.61 -15.91
CA ILE A 165 -5.78 31.22 -16.12
C ILE A 165 -5.84 29.86 -16.80
N LEU A 166 -4.99 29.61 -17.80
CA LEU A 166 -4.96 28.31 -18.49
C LEU A 166 -4.40 27.21 -17.59
N ALA A 167 -3.35 27.46 -16.81
CA ALA A 167 -2.79 26.50 -15.87
C ALA A 167 -3.81 26.12 -14.78
N PHE A 168 -4.45 27.12 -14.17
CA PHE A 168 -5.48 26.92 -13.14
C PHE A 168 -6.70 26.20 -13.71
N SER A 169 -7.20 26.63 -14.87
CA SER A 169 -8.34 25.98 -15.54
C SER A 169 -8.02 24.51 -15.90
N SER A 170 -6.79 24.24 -16.34
CA SER A 170 -6.31 22.88 -16.61
C SER A 170 -6.25 22.04 -15.34
N PHE A 171 -5.69 22.58 -14.25
CA PHE A 171 -5.68 21.92 -12.94
C PHE A 171 -7.10 21.61 -12.45
N ILE A 172 -7.99 22.60 -12.43
CA ILE A 172 -9.38 22.43 -12.00
C ILE A 172 -10.09 21.38 -12.86
N SER A 173 -9.90 21.37 -14.18
CA SER A 173 -10.51 20.35 -15.05
C SER A 173 -10.08 18.91 -14.70
N HIS A 174 -8.88 18.71 -14.16
CA HIS A 174 -8.39 17.42 -13.67
C HIS A 174 -8.86 17.08 -12.24
N CYS A 175 -9.32 18.08 -11.47
CA CYS A 175 -10.03 17.89 -10.22
C CYS A 175 -11.51 17.52 -10.42
N LEU A 176 -12.12 17.82 -11.57
CA LEU A 176 -13.53 17.53 -11.83
C LEU A 176 -13.75 16.05 -12.17
N ALA A 177 -14.83 15.48 -11.61
CA ALA A 177 -15.24 14.11 -11.92
C ALA A 177 -16.00 14.08 -13.26
N GLU A 178 -15.62 13.15 -14.14
CA GLU A 178 -16.34 12.94 -15.39
C GLU A 178 -17.69 12.26 -15.09
N ARG A 179 -18.78 12.91 -15.49
CA ARG A 179 -20.12 12.32 -15.44
C ARG A 179 -20.36 11.57 -16.74
N TYR A 180 -20.60 10.27 -16.65
CA TYR A 180 -21.04 9.46 -17.78
C TYR A 180 -22.43 8.89 -17.49
N ASN A 181 -23.34 9.01 -18.45
CA ASN A 181 -24.62 8.33 -18.39
C ASN A 181 -24.39 6.92 -18.92
N PHE A 182 -24.15 5.97 -18.01
CA PHE A 182 -24.29 4.56 -18.36
C PHE A 182 -25.72 4.33 -18.90
N PRO A 183 -25.92 3.43 -19.88
CA PRO A 183 -27.25 2.95 -20.20
C PRO A 183 -27.94 2.57 -18.89
N LYS A 184 -29.16 3.06 -18.65
CA LYS A 184 -29.90 2.75 -17.42
C LYS A 184 -29.90 1.23 -17.26
N LEU A 185 -29.21 0.72 -16.24
CA LEU A 185 -29.38 -0.67 -15.83
C LEU A 185 -30.86 -0.87 -15.49
N ALA A 186 -31.38 -2.07 -15.72
CA ALA A 186 -32.78 -2.40 -15.44
C ALA A 186 -33.16 -1.93 -14.02
N ALA A 187 -34.43 -1.55 -13.81
CA ALA A 187 -34.90 -0.90 -12.58
C ALA A 187 -34.60 -1.65 -11.27
N ASP A 188 -34.18 -2.92 -11.36
CA ASP A 188 -33.83 -3.81 -10.25
C ASP A 188 -32.33 -4.00 -9.99
N GLU A 189 -31.43 -3.34 -10.73
CA GLU A 189 -29.97 -3.52 -10.55
C GLU A 189 -29.33 -2.43 -9.67
N ARG A 190 -28.54 -2.87 -8.67
CA ARG A 190 -27.88 -2.00 -7.67
C ARG A 190 -26.80 -1.12 -8.32
N PRO A 191 -26.52 0.07 -7.76
CA PRO A 191 -25.51 0.98 -8.30
C PRO A 191 -24.09 0.39 -8.22
N ILE A 192 -23.32 0.52 -9.30
CA ILE A 192 -21.90 0.11 -9.42
C ILE A 192 -21.01 0.98 -8.51
N VAL A 193 -19.94 0.37 -7.96
CA VAL A 193 -18.96 1.03 -7.08
C VAL A 193 -18.43 2.36 -7.65
N PRO A 194 -18.52 3.48 -6.89
CA PRO A 194 -18.16 4.79 -7.40
C PRO A 194 -16.70 5.09 -7.60
N GLU A 195 -15.81 4.32 -7.00
CA GLU A 195 -14.37 4.53 -7.09
C GLU A 195 -13.87 4.70 -8.53
N LEU A 196 -14.34 3.86 -9.44
CA LEU A 196 -13.90 3.80 -10.84
C LEU A 196 -14.28 5.02 -11.70
N TYR A 197 -15.21 5.88 -11.27
CA TYR A 197 -15.63 7.06 -12.03
C TYR A 197 -15.47 8.37 -11.26
N LYS A 198 -14.90 8.32 -10.05
CA LYS A 198 -14.60 9.51 -9.26
C LYS A 198 -13.25 10.12 -9.68
N ASN A 199 -13.13 11.43 -9.48
CA ASN A 199 -11.91 12.18 -9.77
C ASN A 199 -10.73 11.66 -8.93
N PHE A 200 -9.51 11.91 -9.41
CA PHE A 200 -8.29 11.45 -8.74
C PHE A 200 -8.19 11.89 -7.27
N PRO A 201 -8.48 13.17 -6.90
CA PRO A 201 -8.45 13.59 -5.50
C PRO A 201 -9.46 12.82 -4.61
N SER A 202 -10.67 12.57 -5.12
CA SER A 202 -11.68 11.80 -4.38
C SER A 202 -11.26 10.35 -4.21
N ARG A 203 -10.58 9.74 -5.19
CA ARG A 203 -10.01 8.39 -5.05
C ARG A 203 -8.91 8.37 -4.00
N LEU A 204 -7.97 9.32 -4.08
CA LEU A 204 -6.83 9.42 -3.14
C LEU A 204 -7.29 9.63 -1.69
N THR A 205 -8.34 10.44 -1.49
CA THR A 205 -8.86 10.79 -0.15
C THR A 205 -10.00 9.89 0.32
N PHE A 206 -10.40 8.89 -0.48
CA PHE A 206 -11.59 8.05 -0.25
C PHE A 206 -12.89 8.83 -0.05
N TRP A 207 -12.95 10.09 -0.50
CA TRP A 207 -14.12 10.97 -0.32
C TRP A 207 -15.40 10.44 -0.99
N TRP A 208 -15.26 9.52 -1.94
CA TRP A 208 -16.38 8.88 -2.61
C TRP A 208 -17.17 7.94 -1.67
N VAL A 209 -16.58 7.49 -0.56
CA VAL A 209 -17.22 6.65 0.46
C VAL A 209 -18.09 7.48 1.41
N THR A 210 -17.81 8.77 1.56
CA THR A 210 -18.45 9.68 2.51
C THR A 210 -19.99 9.65 2.49
N PRO A 211 -20.69 9.60 1.34
CA PRO A 211 -22.15 9.49 1.32
C PRO A 211 -22.68 8.21 2.00
N LEU A 212 -21.96 7.08 1.87
CA LEU A 212 -22.32 5.82 2.51
C LEU A 212 -22.07 5.88 4.02
N ILE A 213 -20.97 6.50 4.45
CA ILE A 213 -20.66 6.72 5.88
C ILE A 213 -21.72 7.62 6.52
N ILE A 214 -22.12 8.71 5.87
CA ILE A 214 -23.18 9.60 6.35
C ILE A 214 -24.51 8.86 6.43
N ARG A 215 -24.83 7.99 5.46
CA ARG A 215 -26.04 7.16 5.51
C ARG A 215 -25.98 6.15 6.65
N GLY A 216 -24.85 5.47 6.84
CA GLY A 216 -24.65 4.53 7.95
C GLY A 216 -24.69 5.18 9.32
N TYR A 217 -24.31 6.45 9.42
CA TYR A 217 -24.49 7.25 10.63
C TYR A 217 -25.97 7.61 10.89
N LYS A 218 -26.74 7.87 9.83
CA LYS A 218 -28.17 8.26 9.94
C LYS A 218 -29.12 7.08 10.08
N LYS A 219 -28.81 5.93 9.50
CA LYS A 219 -29.62 4.70 9.52
C LYS A 219 -28.72 3.46 9.41
N PRO A 220 -29.11 2.31 10.01
CA PRO A 220 -28.42 1.05 9.76
C PRO A 220 -28.46 0.72 8.26
N LEU A 221 -27.30 0.41 7.69
CA LEU A 221 -27.16 0.08 6.27
C LEU A 221 -27.75 -1.30 6.00
N THR A 222 -28.55 -1.42 4.95
CA THR A 222 -29.05 -2.69 4.42
C THR A 222 -28.27 -3.11 3.16
N GLU A 223 -28.44 -4.34 2.68
CA GLU A 223 -27.77 -4.82 1.45
C GLU A 223 -28.12 -4.01 0.19
N GLU A 224 -29.22 -3.26 0.23
CA GLU A 224 -29.68 -2.36 -0.82
C GLU A 224 -28.92 -1.02 -0.81
N ASP A 225 -28.37 -0.61 0.34
CA ASP A 225 -27.54 0.60 0.46
C ASP A 225 -26.10 0.37 -0.02
N CYS A 226 -25.68 -0.90 -0.18
CA CYS A 226 -24.35 -1.30 -0.62
C CYS A 226 -24.21 -1.33 -2.15
N TRP A 227 -23.04 -0.93 -2.65
CA TRP A 227 -22.72 -1.01 -4.08
C TRP A 227 -22.53 -2.45 -4.54
N GLN A 228 -22.90 -2.71 -5.80
CA GLN A 228 -22.67 -4.02 -6.43
C GLN A 228 -21.21 -4.13 -6.89
N LEU A 229 -20.51 -5.14 -6.38
CA LEU A 229 -19.14 -5.48 -6.81
C LEU A 229 -19.17 -6.05 -8.24
N GLU A 230 -18.31 -5.54 -9.11
CA GLU A 230 -18.14 -6.06 -10.47
C GLU A 230 -17.66 -7.52 -10.42
N ILE A 231 -17.97 -8.35 -11.44
CA ILE A 231 -17.58 -9.77 -11.46
C ILE A 231 -16.05 -9.94 -11.36
N SER A 232 -15.28 -8.97 -11.86
CA SER A 232 -13.81 -8.83 -11.73
C SER A 232 -13.34 -8.54 -10.30
N GLU A 233 -14.18 -7.88 -9.49
CA GLU A 233 -13.91 -7.40 -8.13
C GLU A 233 -14.53 -8.31 -7.04
N ARG A 234 -15.31 -9.32 -7.43
CA ARG A 234 -15.71 -10.41 -6.52
C ARG A 234 -14.44 -11.06 -5.98
N ALA A 235 -14.42 -11.32 -4.67
CA ALA A 235 -13.27 -11.87 -3.95
C ALA A 235 -12.60 -13.06 -4.68
N VAL A 236 -13.39 -13.90 -5.35
CA VAL A 236 -12.94 -15.04 -6.16
C VAL A 236 -11.96 -14.65 -7.30
N ASN A 237 -12.19 -13.52 -7.97
CA ASN A 237 -11.37 -13.09 -9.11
C ASN A 237 -10.19 -12.19 -8.70
N VAL A 238 -10.35 -11.38 -7.65
CA VAL A 238 -9.23 -10.62 -7.06
C VAL A 238 -8.18 -11.57 -6.47
N VAL A 239 -8.60 -12.65 -5.81
CA VAL A 239 -7.68 -13.70 -5.34
C VAL A 239 -6.96 -14.37 -6.50
N ARG A 240 -7.65 -14.65 -7.63
CA ARG A 240 -7.02 -15.21 -8.84
C ARG A 240 -6.00 -14.25 -9.46
N ILE A 241 -6.33 -12.96 -9.59
CA ILE A 241 -5.41 -11.95 -10.13
C ILE A 241 -4.20 -11.77 -9.20
N VAL A 242 -4.39 -11.75 -7.88
CA VAL A 242 -3.26 -11.67 -6.94
C VAL A 242 -2.38 -12.93 -7.02
N TYR A 243 -2.96 -14.13 -7.15
CA TYR A 243 -2.20 -15.38 -7.28
C TYR A 243 -1.44 -15.51 -8.61
N TYR A 244 -2.01 -15.09 -9.74
CA TYR A 244 -1.39 -15.24 -11.07
C TYR A 244 -0.61 -14.02 -11.56
N THR A 245 -0.70 -12.88 -10.87
CA THR A 245 0.03 -11.64 -11.21
C THR A 245 1.12 -11.29 -10.19
N LEU A 246 1.33 -12.13 -9.16
CA LEU A 246 2.54 -12.06 -8.33
C LEU A 246 3.75 -12.39 -9.21
N PRO A 247 4.69 -11.46 -9.40
CA PRO A 247 5.90 -11.74 -10.15
C PRO A 247 6.76 -12.73 -9.35
N SER A 248 7.41 -13.67 -10.05
CA SER A 248 8.35 -14.63 -9.44
C SER A 248 9.41 -13.88 -8.63
N ASP A 249 9.93 -14.50 -7.56
CA ASP A 249 10.72 -13.82 -6.53
C ASP A 249 12.00 -13.12 -7.04
N LYS A 250 12.45 -13.40 -8.28
CA LYS A 250 13.51 -12.64 -8.97
C LYS A 250 13.12 -11.20 -9.31
N GLU A 251 11.86 -10.93 -9.68
CA GLU A 251 11.40 -9.58 -10.08
C GLU A 251 11.05 -8.69 -8.86
N LYS A 252 10.65 -9.28 -7.72
CA LYS A 252 10.44 -8.53 -6.46
C LYS A 252 11.75 -7.98 -5.89
N SER A 253 12.86 -8.70 -6.07
CA SER A 253 14.21 -8.24 -5.69
C SER A 253 14.57 -6.96 -6.45
N GLN A 254 14.38 -6.92 -7.77
CA GLN A 254 14.67 -5.74 -8.57
C GLN A 254 13.71 -4.57 -8.28
N ALA A 255 12.40 -4.81 -8.14
CA ALA A 255 11.43 -3.74 -7.87
C ALA A 255 11.57 -3.11 -6.47
N ASN A 256 11.91 -3.91 -5.45
CA ASN A 256 12.14 -3.43 -4.08
C ASN A 256 13.49 -2.69 -3.93
N ILE A 257 14.44 -2.92 -4.84
CA ILE A 257 15.68 -2.14 -4.91
C ILE A 257 15.41 -0.83 -5.65
N ILE A 258 14.66 -0.84 -6.77
CA ILE A 258 14.52 0.34 -7.65
C ILE A 258 13.68 1.47 -7.02
N SER A 259 12.57 1.19 -6.34
CA SER A 259 11.69 2.24 -5.81
C SER A 259 12.33 3.10 -4.69
N PRO A 260 12.95 2.50 -3.65
CA PRO A 260 13.67 3.25 -2.63
C PRO A 260 14.96 3.87 -3.18
N VAL A 261 15.65 3.22 -4.13
CA VAL A 261 16.84 3.76 -4.78
C VAL A 261 16.51 4.96 -5.64
N LEU A 262 15.38 4.99 -6.36
CA LEU A 262 14.97 6.18 -7.12
C LEU A 262 14.58 7.33 -6.19
N TYR A 263 13.91 7.05 -5.07
CA TYR A 263 13.54 8.06 -4.08
C TYR A 263 14.77 8.60 -3.31
N THR A 264 15.72 7.72 -2.95
CA THR A 264 16.99 8.12 -2.34
C THR A 264 17.92 8.78 -3.32
N ILE A 265 17.98 8.38 -4.60
CA ILE A 265 18.70 9.13 -5.64
C ILE A 265 18.04 10.49 -5.81
N THR A 266 16.72 10.63 -5.84
CA THR A 266 16.06 11.93 -5.97
C THR A 266 16.35 12.81 -4.75
N LEU A 267 16.27 12.28 -3.53
CA LEU A 267 16.57 13.00 -2.30
C LEU A 267 18.06 13.31 -2.13
N VAL A 268 18.95 12.40 -2.52
CA VAL A 268 20.41 12.60 -2.51
C VAL A 268 20.80 13.57 -3.62
N THR A 269 20.14 13.58 -4.78
CA THR A 269 20.38 14.55 -5.85
C THR A 269 19.88 15.93 -5.44
N ILE A 270 18.72 16.03 -4.77
CA ILE A 270 18.23 17.27 -4.16
C ILE A 270 19.16 17.74 -3.03
N PHE A 271 19.60 16.84 -2.14
CA PHE A 271 20.50 17.17 -1.03
C PHE A 271 21.94 17.46 -1.48
N TRP A 272 22.39 16.83 -2.57
CA TRP A 272 23.66 17.09 -3.24
C TRP A 272 23.59 18.40 -4.02
N LEU A 273 22.51 18.71 -4.74
CA LEU A 273 22.29 20.04 -5.35
C LEU A 273 22.22 21.15 -4.29
N MET A 274 21.54 20.90 -3.16
CA MET A 274 21.46 21.83 -2.04
C MET A 274 22.79 22.00 -1.27
N ASN A 275 23.69 21.00 -1.29
CA ASN A 275 25.00 21.08 -0.64
C ASN A 275 26.16 21.41 -1.60
N TYR A 276 25.98 21.22 -2.91
CA TYR A 276 26.94 21.60 -3.95
C TYR A 276 27.14 23.12 -3.95
N GLU A 277 26.09 23.90 -3.64
CA GLU A 277 26.24 25.35 -3.41
C GLU A 277 26.94 25.73 -2.09
N ARG A 278 26.92 24.87 -1.06
CA ARG A 278 27.66 25.15 0.20
C ARG A 278 29.16 24.87 0.12
N ARG A 279 29.62 24.03 -0.81
CA ARG A 279 31.02 23.60 -0.90
C ARG A 279 31.87 24.31 -1.96
N LYS A 280 31.31 25.23 -2.76
CA LYS A 280 32.07 26.00 -3.76
C LYS A 280 32.33 27.48 -3.41
N VAL A 281 32.13 27.86 -2.15
CA VAL A 281 32.45 29.23 -1.66
C VAL A 281 33.78 29.28 -0.89
N SER A 282 34.51 28.17 -0.78
CA SER A 282 35.87 28.16 -0.25
C SER A 282 36.76 27.30 -1.14
N GLU A 283 37.79 27.92 -1.72
CA GLU A 283 38.88 27.32 -2.50
C GLU A 283 38.50 26.84 -3.91
N PHE A 284 38.63 27.76 -4.89
CA PHE A 284 39.41 27.49 -6.11
C PHE A 284 39.78 28.84 -6.73
N ASP A 285 41.00 29.29 -6.43
CA ASP A 285 41.72 30.26 -7.21
C ASP A 285 42.38 29.50 -8.37
N LEU A 286 42.12 29.90 -9.61
CA LEU A 286 42.95 29.59 -10.78
C LEU A 286 42.41 30.38 -11.97
N SER A 287 43.07 31.51 -12.21
CA SER A 287 43.33 32.07 -13.52
C SER A 287 43.83 30.96 -14.47
N GLU A 288 42.95 30.39 -15.29
CA GLU A 288 43.36 29.78 -16.55
C GLU A 288 42.17 29.76 -17.51
N SER A 289 42.30 30.59 -18.53
CA SER A 289 41.47 30.72 -19.71
C SER A 289 41.42 29.42 -20.51
N PHE A 290 40.24 28.81 -20.63
CA PHE A 290 39.91 27.88 -21.71
C PHE A 290 38.84 28.51 -22.59
N GLU A 291 39.29 29.24 -23.61
CA GLU A 291 38.45 29.64 -24.74
C GLU A 291 38.06 28.38 -25.53
N LEU A 292 36.79 27.99 -25.46
CA LEU A 292 36.20 27.12 -26.49
C LEU A 292 35.88 28.02 -27.69
N PRO A 293 36.28 27.65 -28.92
CA PRO A 293 36.02 28.47 -30.09
C PRO A 293 34.49 28.57 -30.32
N PRO A 294 33.98 29.72 -30.75
CA PRO A 294 32.58 29.87 -31.09
C PRO A 294 32.27 28.95 -32.27
N ILE A 295 31.40 27.96 -32.05
CA ILE A 295 30.83 27.17 -33.14
C ILE A 295 29.96 28.13 -33.95
N PRO A 296 30.23 28.37 -35.24
CA PRO A 296 29.43 29.27 -36.04
C PRO A 296 28.06 28.62 -36.27
N ILE A 297 27.04 29.13 -35.58
CA ILE A 297 25.64 28.80 -35.85
C ILE A 297 25.28 29.52 -37.14
N THR A 298 25.41 28.84 -38.28
CA THR A 298 24.95 29.37 -39.57
C THR A 298 23.41 29.47 -39.57
N PRO A 299 22.84 30.47 -40.29
CA PRO A 299 21.39 30.67 -40.42
C PRO A 299 20.61 29.40 -40.84
N ASP A 300 21.29 28.45 -41.48
CA ASP A 300 20.73 27.19 -41.97
C ASP A 300 20.31 26.23 -40.86
N SER A 301 20.93 26.28 -39.67
CA SER A 301 20.58 25.41 -38.52
C SER A 301 19.28 25.82 -37.82
N ILE A 302 18.95 27.12 -37.83
CA ILE A 302 17.70 27.67 -37.32
C ILE A 302 16.57 27.37 -38.32
N GLY A 303 16.85 27.50 -39.61
CA GLY A 303 15.94 27.10 -40.69
C GLY A 303 15.58 25.61 -40.63
N LEU A 304 16.58 24.74 -40.40
CA LEU A 304 16.36 23.30 -40.25
C LEU A 304 15.50 22.97 -39.02
N SER A 305 15.71 23.67 -37.90
CA SER A 305 14.93 23.46 -36.67
C SER A 305 13.47 23.91 -36.82
N ILE A 306 13.23 25.03 -37.49
CA ILE A 306 11.88 25.53 -37.80
C ILE A 306 11.20 24.64 -38.84
N ALA A 307 11.93 24.15 -39.85
CA ALA A 307 11.43 23.20 -40.85
C ALA A 307 11.05 21.86 -40.21
N ILE A 308 11.88 21.34 -39.30
CA ILE A 308 11.58 20.10 -38.54
C ILE A 308 10.32 20.31 -37.68
N LEU A 309 10.21 21.42 -36.97
CA LEU A 309 9.04 21.71 -36.11
C LEU A 309 7.75 21.91 -36.91
N SER A 310 7.81 22.56 -38.08
CA SER A 310 6.66 22.74 -38.96
C SER A 310 6.26 21.43 -39.65
N VAL A 311 7.21 20.58 -40.05
CA VAL A 311 6.93 19.22 -40.55
C VAL A 311 6.32 18.35 -39.46
N VAL A 312 6.82 18.39 -38.22
CA VAL A 312 6.23 17.67 -37.07
C VAL A 312 4.81 18.16 -36.77
N PHE A 313 4.56 19.46 -36.86
CA PHE A 313 3.23 20.05 -36.67
C PHE A 313 2.25 19.67 -37.81
N ILE A 314 2.72 19.61 -39.06
CA ILE A 314 1.91 19.17 -40.20
C ILE A 314 1.63 17.67 -40.12
N ILE A 315 2.62 16.84 -39.76
CA ILE A 315 2.42 15.40 -39.51
C ILE A 315 1.41 15.19 -38.37
N PHE A 316 1.47 16.00 -37.31
CA PHE A 316 0.50 16.00 -36.23
C PHE A 316 -0.91 16.36 -36.72
N LEU A 317 -1.08 17.42 -37.52
CA LEU A 317 -2.37 17.80 -38.11
C LEU A 317 -2.92 16.72 -39.06
N ILE A 318 -2.06 16.09 -39.88
CA ILE A 318 -2.43 14.99 -40.77
C ILE A 318 -2.85 13.76 -39.94
N ALA A 319 -2.14 13.46 -38.85
CA ALA A 319 -2.50 12.37 -37.95
C ALA A 319 -3.84 12.63 -37.27
N VAL A 320 -4.10 13.87 -36.81
CA VAL A 320 -5.39 14.29 -36.25
C VAL A 320 -6.52 14.16 -37.28
N CYS A 321 -6.31 14.61 -38.53
CA CYS A 321 -7.29 14.51 -39.62
C CYS A 321 -7.56 13.07 -40.10
N LYS A 322 -6.52 12.22 -40.19
CA LYS A 322 -6.70 10.78 -40.48
C LYS A 322 -7.43 10.07 -39.34
N TRP A 323 -7.18 10.49 -38.10
CA TRP A 323 -7.77 9.88 -36.92
C TRP A 323 -9.24 10.26 -36.74
N THR A 324 -9.62 11.51 -36.99
CA THR A 324 -11.04 11.95 -37.01
C THR A 324 -11.84 11.26 -38.11
N ARG A 325 -11.27 11.05 -39.31
CA ARG A 325 -11.92 10.25 -40.39
C ARG A 325 -12.11 8.77 -40.03
N CYS A 326 -11.11 8.13 -39.40
CA CYS A 326 -11.24 6.75 -38.94
C CYS A 326 -12.29 6.58 -37.84
N LEU A 327 -12.50 7.59 -36.99
CA LEU A 327 -13.51 7.57 -35.92
C LEU A 327 -14.94 7.67 -36.48
N CYS A 328 -15.17 8.52 -37.50
CA CYS A 328 -16.45 8.59 -38.20
C CYS A 328 -16.77 7.29 -38.95
N PHE A 329 -15.78 6.61 -39.52
CA PHE A 329 -15.99 5.38 -40.29
C PHE A 329 -16.23 4.15 -39.40
N LYS A 330 -15.71 4.13 -38.16
CA LYS A 330 -15.90 3.02 -37.19
C LYS A 330 -17.17 3.14 -36.33
N LEU A 331 -17.87 4.27 -36.40
CA LEU A 331 -19.18 4.49 -35.76
C LEU A 331 -20.37 4.23 -36.69
N ASN A 332 -20.13 3.79 -37.93
CA ASN A 332 -21.21 3.38 -38.83
C ASN A 332 -20.81 2.22 -39.78
N PRO A 333 -20.73 0.97 -39.30
CA PRO A 333 -20.89 -0.20 -40.14
C PRO A 333 -22.28 -0.80 -39.91
N ASN A 334 -23.12 -0.74 -40.94
CA ASN A 334 -24.43 -1.40 -41.09
C ASN A 334 -25.63 -0.69 -40.44
N ASN A 335 -26.09 0.37 -41.11
CA ASN A 335 -27.52 0.60 -41.27
C ASN A 335 -27.86 0.28 -42.74
N ASN A 336 -28.25 -0.97 -42.99
CA ASN A 336 -29.09 -1.37 -44.12
C ASN A 336 -29.78 -2.68 -43.69
N ASP A 337 -31.08 -2.72 -43.91
CA ASP A 337 -32.03 -3.83 -43.70
C ASP A 337 -32.47 -4.13 -42.25
N GLN A 338 -33.46 -3.36 -41.78
CA GLN A 338 -34.84 -3.84 -41.57
C GLN A 338 -35.65 -2.79 -40.79
N THR A 339 -36.46 -2.05 -41.54
CA THR A 339 -37.66 -1.38 -41.05
C THR A 339 -38.70 -2.44 -40.67
N GLU A 340 -38.99 -2.65 -39.40
CA GLU A 340 -40.29 -3.16 -38.98
C GLU A 340 -40.69 -2.65 -37.58
N SER A 341 -41.84 -1.96 -37.60
CA SER A 341 -42.71 -1.40 -36.57
C SER A 341 -42.45 -1.70 -35.08
N VAL A 342 -42.18 -0.61 -34.35
CA VAL A 342 -42.53 -0.44 -32.93
C VAL A 342 -44.05 -0.27 -32.82
N SER A 343 -44.79 -1.38 -32.83
CA SER A 343 -46.23 -1.40 -32.51
C SER A 343 -46.74 -2.84 -32.27
N SER A 344 -46.21 -3.52 -31.26
CA SER A 344 -46.88 -4.63 -30.57
C SER A 344 -46.15 -4.87 -29.24
N VAL A 345 -46.80 -5.50 -28.26
CA VAL A 345 -46.31 -5.77 -26.88
C VAL A 345 -46.70 -4.72 -25.79
N ILE A 346 -47.53 -3.70 -26.09
CA ILE A 346 -48.21 -2.87 -25.04
C ILE A 346 -49.68 -3.28 -24.81
N GLN A 347 -50.14 -4.43 -25.31
CA GLN A 347 -51.53 -4.91 -25.11
C GLN A 347 -51.62 -6.37 -24.64
N SER A 348 -51.19 -6.64 -23.40
CA SER A 348 -51.69 -7.71 -22.51
C SER A 348 -50.77 -7.69 -21.26
N ASP A 349 -51.08 -6.98 -20.19
CA ASP A 349 -51.73 -7.60 -19.03
C ASP A 349 -52.13 -6.50 -18.04
N ARG A 350 -53.28 -5.86 -18.30
CA ARG A 350 -53.90 -4.88 -17.38
C ARG A 350 -55.05 -5.48 -16.56
N SER A 351 -55.04 -6.79 -16.33
CA SER A 351 -56.15 -7.48 -15.66
C SER A 351 -55.73 -8.48 -14.58
N THR A 352 -54.78 -8.12 -13.70
CA THR A 352 -54.53 -8.93 -12.49
C THR A 352 -54.06 -8.11 -11.29
N ILE A 353 -54.61 -6.91 -11.10
CA ILE A 353 -54.52 -6.17 -9.84
C ILE A 353 -55.94 -6.01 -9.29
N HIS A 354 -56.43 -7.06 -8.63
CA HIS A 354 -57.47 -7.02 -7.59
C HIS A 354 -57.82 -8.46 -7.19
N ARG A 355 -57.06 -9.05 -6.26
CA ARG A 355 -57.60 -9.94 -5.21
C ARG A 355 -56.51 -10.52 -4.31
N TYR A 356 -56.86 -10.62 -3.04
CA TYR A 356 -56.22 -11.37 -1.94
C TYR A 356 -55.13 -10.66 -1.11
N SER A 357 -55.61 -9.76 -0.25
CA SER A 357 -55.27 -9.82 1.17
C SER A 357 -56.11 -10.91 1.88
N GLN A 358 -55.60 -11.43 3.00
CA GLN A 358 -56.22 -12.29 4.05
C GLN A 358 -55.64 -13.73 4.15
N ARG A 359 -55.19 -14.07 5.38
CA ARG A 359 -54.53 -15.30 5.91
C ARG A 359 -55.53 -16.51 6.04
N PRO A 360 -55.27 -17.73 6.62
CA PRO A 360 -54.14 -18.25 7.46
C PRO A 360 -53.71 -19.76 7.34
N ARG A 361 -52.71 -20.13 8.18
CA ARG A 361 -52.19 -21.46 8.68
C ARG A 361 -52.80 -22.81 8.20
N GLY A 362 -51.91 -23.79 7.91
CA GLY A 362 -52.15 -25.21 8.21
C GLY A 362 -51.52 -26.28 7.29
N GLN A 363 -50.52 -27.01 7.81
CA GLN A 363 -50.28 -28.47 7.74
C GLN A 363 -50.27 -29.31 6.41
N ILE A 364 -49.19 -30.11 6.28
CA ILE A 364 -49.12 -31.57 5.98
C ILE A 364 -48.65 -32.07 4.57
N GLN A 365 -47.55 -32.87 4.65
CA GLN A 365 -47.08 -34.05 3.88
C GLN A 365 -46.72 -33.97 2.38
N ARG A 366 -45.43 -34.18 2.05
CA ARG A 366 -44.74 -35.45 1.69
C ARG A 366 -45.09 -35.97 0.28
N PHE A 367 -44.12 -35.87 -0.63
CA PHE A 367 -43.73 -36.96 -1.53
C PHE A 367 -42.20 -36.96 -1.68
N LEU A 368 -41.61 -38.13 -1.39
CA LEU A 368 -40.24 -38.53 -1.63
C LEU A 368 -40.16 -39.22 -2.99
N SER A 369 -39.11 -38.97 -3.78
CA SER A 369 -38.29 -40.04 -4.39
C SER A 369 -37.05 -39.43 -5.04
N CYS A 370 -35.93 -40.14 -4.86
CA CYS A 370 -34.56 -39.81 -5.24
C CYS A 370 -34.32 -39.97 -6.74
N ASP A 371 -33.30 -39.28 -7.26
CA ASP A 371 -32.19 -39.95 -7.94
C ASP A 371 -30.92 -39.07 -7.95
N HIS A 372 -29.79 -39.74 -7.71
CA HIS A 372 -28.45 -39.20 -7.52
C HIS A 372 -27.90 -38.49 -8.75
N LEU A 373 -27.31 -37.30 -8.58
CA LEU A 373 -26.13 -36.80 -9.30
C LEU A 373 -25.63 -35.48 -8.71
N GLY A 374 -24.40 -35.48 -8.20
CA GLY A 374 -23.52 -34.30 -8.13
C GLY A 374 -23.51 -33.51 -6.82
N ASP A 375 -22.42 -33.64 -6.07
CA ASP A 375 -22.02 -32.81 -4.92
C ASP A 375 -22.21 -31.31 -5.20
N VAL A 376 -23.17 -30.71 -4.50
CA VAL A 376 -23.25 -29.27 -4.26
C VAL A 376 -23.67 -29.08 -2.81
N ASP A 377 -22.70 -28.85 -1.92
CA ASP A 377 -22.96 -28.52 -0.52
C ASP A 377 -23.78 -27.22 -0.41
N ARG A 378 -25.10 -27.39 -0.28
CA ARG A 378 -26.03 -26.39 0.25
C ARG A 378 -26.02 -26.51 1.78
N TYR A 379 -25.44 -25.53 2.48
CA TYR A 379 -25.74 -25.38 3.90
C TYR A 379 -27.03 -24.59 4.09
N VAL A 380 -28.07 -25.32 4.48
CA VAL A 380 -29.32 -24.82 5.07
C VAL A 380 -29.08 -24.62 6.57
N CYS A 381 -29.19 -23.38 7.07
CA CYS A 381 -29.19 -23.11 8.50
C CYS A 381 -30.54 -23.49 9.12
N THR A 382 -30.65 -24.65 9.75
CA THR A 382 -31.74 -24.96 10.70
C THR A 382 -31.30 -24.61 12.13
N ALA A 383 -31.99 -23.66 12.74
CA ALA A 383 -31.87 -23.38 14.17
C ALA A 383 -32.52 -24.50 14.98
N ARG A 384 -31.78 -25.11 15.92
CA ARG A 384 -32.33 -25.94 16.99
C ARG A 384 -31.79 -25.43 18.33
N ASN A 385 -32.75 -25.22 19.23
CA ASN A 385 -32.61 -24.69 20.58
C ASN A 385 -31.62 -25.48 21.43
N GLY A 386 -30.74 -24.76 22.15
CA GLY A 386 -29.90 -25.31 23.21
C GLY A 386 -28.84 -24.29 23.62
N LEU A 387 -29.03 -23.67 24.78
CA LEU A 387 -28.10 -22.82 25.53
C LEU A 387 -26.63 -22.90 25.11
N LEU A 388 -26.16 -21.92 24.31
CA LEU A 388 -24.74 -21.66 24.09
C LEU A 388 -24.52 -20.15 23.93
N SER A 389 -23.44 -19.70 24.55
CA SER A 389 -22.89 -18.34 24.69
C SER A 389 -23.05 -17.43 23.45
N PRO A 390 -23.10 -16.10 23.62
CA PRO A 390 -23.29 -15.17 22.51
C PRO A 390 -22.19 -15.34 21.45
N PRO A 391 -22.54 -15.28 20.14
CA PRO A 391 -21.55 -15.40 19.08
C PRO A 391 -20.61 -14.20 19.14
N LEU A 392 -19.31 -14.47 19.25
CA LEU A 392 -18.26 -13.45 19.16
C LEU A 392 -18.30 -12.75 17.78
N PRO A 393 -17.86 -11.47 17.69
CA PRO A 393 -18.00 -10.66 16.48
C PRO A 393 -17.27 -11.30 15.30
N SER A 394 -17.94 -11.36 14.16
CA SER A 394 -17.48 -11.95 12.90
C SER A 394 -16.24 -11.23 12.36
N TYR A 395 -15.06 -11.73 12.72
CA TYR A 395 -13.81 -11.46 11.99
C TYR A 395 -13.79 -12.35 10.75
N ASN A 396 -13.44 -11.81 9.58
CA ASN A 396 -13.38 -12.54 8.31
C ASN A 396 -12.44 -13.74 8.44
N ARG A 397 -13.02 -14.93 8.62
CA ARG A 397 -12.33 -16.23 8.66
C ARG A 397 -11.53 -16.41 7.36
N CYS A 398 -10.30 -16.93 7.46
CA CYS A 398 -9.65 -17.53 6.30
C CYS A 398 -10.62 -18.59 5.74
N HIS A 399 -11.15 -18.33 4.55
CA HIS A 399 -12.07 -19.23 3.88
C HIS A 399 -11.35 -20.55 3.57
N SER A 400 -11.75 -21.60 4.29
CA SER A 400 -11.96 -23.00 3.86
C SER A 400 -10.90 -23.74 3.03
N ASN A 401 -9.69 -23.23 2.83
CA ASN A 401 -8.58 -24.09 2.44
C ASN A 401 -8.00 -24.68 3.72
N LYS A 402 -8.07 -26.01 3.86
CA LYS A 402 -7.42 -26.78 4.93
C LYS A 402 -6.07 -26.12 5.25
N VAL A 403 -5.96 -25.55 6.44
CA VAL A 403 -4.68 -25.06 6.96
C VAL A 403 -3.90 -26.34 7.27
N ASN A 404 -3.27 -26.92 6.25
CA ASN A 404 -2.54 -28.18 6.38
C ASN A 404 -1.21 -27.86 7.07
N LEU A 405 -1.30 -27.63 8.37
CA LEU A 405 -0.16 -27.46 9.23
C LEU A 405 0.49 -28.83 9.39
N THR A 406 1.81 -28.80 9.43
CA THR A 406 2.69 -29.95 9.30
C THR A 406 2.42 -31.06 10.32
N ASP A 407 2.99 -32.23 10.09
CA ASP A 407 2.67 -33.46 10.81
C ASP A 407 3.15 -33.46 12.26
N VAL A 408 4.25 -32.78 12.60
CA VAL A 408 4.76 -32.69 13.99
C VAL A 408 5.10 -31.25 14.38
N THR A 409 4.40 -30.72 15.39
CA THR A 409 4.58 -29.35 15.89
C THR A 409 4.92 -29.32 17.38
N ASN A 410 6.04 -28.68 17.76
CA ASN A 410 6.37 -28.42 19.16
C ASN A 410 5.95 -26.99 19.55
N THR A 411 5.21 -26.84 20.65
CA THR A 411 4.78 -25.53 21.14
C THR A 411 4.80 -25.43 22.66
N SER A 412 5.08 -24.22 23.16
CA SER A 412 5.04 -23.93 24.59
C SER A 412 3.62 -23.71 25.11
N ALA A 413 2.92 -24.77 25.53
CA ALA A 413 1.45 -24.78 25.59
C ALA A 413 0.76 -24.62 26.96
N SER A 414 1.48 -24.43 28.07
CA SER A 414 0.83 -24.45 29.40
C SER A 414 -0.13 -23.29 29.70
N SER A 415 -0.09 -22.18 28.96
CA SER A 415 -0.98 -21.03 29.18
C SER A 415 -0.94 -20.01 28.04
N GLY A 416 -1.89 -19.09 28.02
CA GLY A 416 -1.88 -17.92 27.14
C GLY A 416 -1.87 -18.28 25.64
N ILE A 417 -1.09 -17.54 24.85
CA ILE A 417 -1.02 -17.72 23.38
C ILE A 417 -0.65 -19.16 23.01
N GLY A 418 0.30 -19.77 23.71
CA GLY A 418 0.76 -21.11 23.38
C GLY A 418 -0.27 -22.20 23.62
N ARG A 419 -1.09 -22.05 24.68
CA ARG A 419 -2.23 -22.95 24.93
C ARG A 419 -3.27 -22.85 23.82
N GLU A 420 -3.64 -21.63 23.44
CA GLU A 420 -4.61 -21.42 22.37
C GLU A 420 -4.04 -21.81 20.99
N LEU A 421 -2.73 -21.68 20.77
CA LEU A 421 -2.07 -22.22 19.58
C LEU A 421 -2.24 -23.73 19.48
N ALA A 422 -2.01 -24.48 20.57
CA ALA A 422 -2.22 -25.93 20.56
C ALA A 422 -3.68 -26.30 20.26
N LYS A 423 -4.64 -25.60 20.88
CA LYS A 423 -6.07 -25.81 20.66
C LYS A 423 -6.50 -25.53 19.22
N GLU A 424 -6.09 -24.39 18.70
CA GLU A 424 -6.39 -24.00 17.33
C GLU A 424 -5.69 -24.89 16.30
N LEU A 425 -4.50 -25.41 16.61
CA LEU A 425 -3.79 -26.36 15.75
C LEU A 425 -4.58 -27.66 15.59
N VAL A 426 -5.02 -28.28 16.70
CA VAL A 426 -5.85 -29.50 16.67
C VAL A 426 -7.16 -29.25 15.94
N ARG A 427 -7.78 -28.10 16.18
CA ARG A 427 -9.04 -27.71 15.53
C ARG A 427 -8.91 -27.59 14.01
N LEU A 428 -7.81 -27.00 13.53
CA LEU A 428 -7.58 -26.73 12.10
C LEU A 428 -6.96 -27.92 11.38
N SER A 429 -6.18 -28.75 12.08
CA SER A 429 -5.47 -29.91 11.54
C SER A 429 -5.53 -31.08 12.53
N PRO A 430 -6.64 -31.84 12.54
CA PRO A 430 -6.83 -32.95 13.49
C PRO A 430 -5.79 -34.06 13.40
N SER A 431 -5.09 -34.18 12.26
CA SER A 431 -4.03 -35.17 12.04
C SER A 431 -2.65 -34.72 12.54
N THR A 432 -2.50 -33.49 13.02
CA THR A 432 -1.21 -32.99 13.49
C THR A 432 -0.85 -33.62 14.83
N ARG A 433 0.38 -34.13 14.93
CA ARG A 433 0.99 -34.61 16.17
C ARG A 433 1.62 -33.44 16.91
N LEU A 434 1.36 -33.37 18.21
CA LEU A 434 1.76 -32.27 19.08
C LEU A 434 2.82 -32.68 20.08
N VAL A 435 3.85 -31.85 20.22
CA VAL A 435 4.74 -31.89 21.38
C VAL A 435 4.39 -30.70 22.26
N LEU A 436 3.80 -30.98 23.42
CA LEU A 436 3.42 -29.96 24.39
C LEU A 436 4.54 -29.80 25.41
N SER A 437 5.21 -28.65 25.38
CA SER A 437 6.38 -28.38 26.24
C SER A 437 6.15 -27.20 27.18
N ALA A 438 6.43 -27.36 28.47
CA ALA A 438 6.49 -26.28 29.46
C ALA A 438 7.06 -26.81 30.78
N ARG A 439 7.25 -25.92 31.76
CA ARG A 439 7.68 -26.29 33.12
C ARG A 439 6.61 -27.05 33.91
N ARG A 440 5.33 -26.70 33.72
CA ARG A 440 4.19 -27.24 34.48
C ARG A 440 3.61 -28.45 33.74
N GLU A 441 4.07 -29.63 34.09
CA GLU A 441 3.65 -30.88 33.42
C GLU A 441 2.15 -31.17 33.60
N GLU A 442 1.59 -30.90 34.77
CA GLU A 442 0.17 -31.13 35.08
C GLU A 442 -0.75 -30.35 34.13
N GLU A 443 -0.47 -29.08 33.88
CA GLU A 443 -1.22 -28.23 32.93
C GLU A 443 -1.15 -28.76 31.49
N LEU A 444 -0.01 -29.34 31.09
CA LEU A 444 0.15 -29.93 29.77
C LEU A 444 -0.67 -31.21 29.63
N ARG A 445 -0.70 -32.05 30.68
CA ARG A 445 -1.53 -33.26 30.71
C ARG A 445 -3.01 -32.93 30.70
N LEU A 446 -3.43 -31.90 31.44
CA LEU A 446 -4.81 -31.41 31.41
C LEU A 446 -5.19 -30.90 30.02
N LEU A 447 -4.31 -30.16 29.35
CA LEU A 447 -4.55 -29.69 27.99
C LEU A 447 -4.63 -30.85 26.98
N ALA A 448 -3.75 -31.85 27.09
CA ALA A 448 -3.79 -33.03 26.24
C ALA A 448 -5.13 -33.80 26.41
N ALA A 449 -5.59 -33.93 27.67
CA ALA A 449 -6.88 -34.53 27.98
C ALA A 449 -8.08 -33.71 27.47
N GLU A 450 -8.04 -32.38 27.62
CA GLU A 450 -9.05 -31.45 27.08
C GLU A 450 -9.18 -31.57 25.56
N LEU A 451 -8.05 -31.76 24.87
CA LEU A 451 -7.98 -31.93 23.42
C LEU A 451 -8.25 -33.38 22.96
N GLN A 452 -8.46 -34.30 23.89
CA GLN A 452 -8.71 -35.72 23.60
C GLN A 452 -7.62 -36.36 22.72
N LEU A 453 -6.36 -35.93 22.92
CA LEU A 453 -5.24 -36.45 22.16
C LEU A 453 -4.74 -37.74 22.82
N ASP A 454 -4.60 -38.80 22.01
CA ASP A 454 -3.97 -40.04 22.44
C ASP A 454 -2.44 -39.90 22.46
N ALA A 455 -1.76 -40.96 22.89
CA ALA A 455 -0.30 -40.99 22.94
C ALA A 455 0.34 -40.87 21.55
N ASP A 456 -0.36 -41.24 20.48
CA ASP A 456 0.14 -41.21 19.09
C ASP A 456 0.07 -39.80 18.49
N HIS A 457 -0.84 -38.97 18.96
CA HIS A 457 -1.02 -37.59 18.52
C HIS A 457 -0.45 -36.56 19.49
N CYS A 458 -0.06 -36.93 20.72
CA CYS A 458 0.50 -35.99 21.69
C CYS A 458 1.63 -36.58 22.54
N LEU A 459 2.75 -35.84 22.60
CA LEU A 459 3.83 -36.06 23.55
C LEU A 459 3.89 -34.87 24.52
N VAL A 460 3.68 -35.15 25.81
CA VAL A 460 3.93 -34.16 26.88
C VAL A 460 5.40 -34.23 27.26
N LEU A 461 6.15 -33.14 27.04
CA LEU A 461 7.59 -33.08 27.28
C LEU A 461 7.95 -31.87 28.15
N PRO A 462 8.13 -32.06 29.48
CA PRO A 462 8.53 -30.97 30.36
C PRO A 462 9.86 -30.36 29.93
N LEU A 463 9.87 -29.02 29.82
CA LEU A 463 11.00 -28.23 29.34
C LEU A 463 11.06 -26.90 30.11
N ASP A 464 12.22 -26.61 30.67
CA ASP A 464 12.55 -25.31 31.25
C ASP A 464 13.59 -24.59 30.39
N LEU A 465 13.25 -23.40 29.90
CA LEU A 465 14.17 -22.59 29.10
C LEU A 465 15.26 -21.94 29.95
N GLU A 466 15.07 -21.84 31.27
CA GLU A 466 16.07 -21.28 32.17
C GLU A 466 17.29 -22.21 32.31
N THR A 467 17.14 -23.53 32.18
CA THR A 467 18.21 -24.54 32.31
C THR A 467 18.94 -24.87 31.00
N HIS A 468 18.97 -23.91 30.08
CA HIS A 468 19.53 -24.04 28.73
C HIS A 468 21.01 -24.42 28.67
N GLU A 469 21.77 -24.19 29.74
CA GLU A 469 23.18 -24.57 29.85
C GLU A 469 23.39 -26.10 29.83
N CYS A 470 22.38 -26.89 30.21
CA CYS A 470 22.46 -28.35 30.25
C CYS A 470 22.29 -29.02 28.86
N GLY A 471 22.03 -28.24 27.81
CA GLY A 471 21.80 -28.72 26.45
C GLY A 471 20.41 -29.35 26.25
N PHE A 472 19.70 -28.96 25.19
CA PHE A 472 18.37 -29.48 24.88
C PHE A 472 18.37 -30.67 23.91
N GLN A 473 19.54 -31.20 23.55
CA GLN A 473 19.65 -32.27 22.56
C GLN A 473 18.88 -33.53 22.98
N SER A 474 19.01 -33.97 24.23
CA SER A 474 18.29 -35.15 24.74
C SER A 474 16.77 -35.01 24.65
N LYS A 475 16.24 -33.79 24.75
CA LYS A 475 14.81 -33.51 24.59
C LYS A 475 14.39 -33.60 23.13
N VAL A 476 15.23 -33.15 22.20
CA VAL A 476 15.01 -33.31 20.76
C VAL A 476 15.04 -34.79 20.38
N ASP A 477 16.02 -35.54 20.89
CA ASP A 477 16.17 -36.98 20.61
C ASP A 477 14.91 -37.76 21.02
N ILE A 478 14.33 -37.49 22.20
CA ILE A 478 13.05 -38.10 22.64
C ILE A 478 11.91 -37.83 21.64
N VAL A 479 11.84 -36.62 21.07
CA VAL A 479 10.82 -36.28 20.07
C VAL A 479 11.06 -37.02 18.76
N LEU A 480 12.31 -37.10 18.33
CA LEU A 480 12.71 -37.82 17.11
C LEU A 480 12.47 -39.32 17.25
N ASP A 481 12.78 -39.92 18.40
CA ASP A 481 12.48 -41.33 18.67
C ASP A 481 10.99 -41.64 18.64
N ARG A 482 10.15 -40.67 19.01
CA ARG A 482 8.69 -40.85 19.08
C ARG A 482 7.97 -40.59 17.75
N PHE A 483 8.39 -39.57 17.00
CA PHE A 483 7.66 -39.07 15.82
C PHE A 483 8.50 -39.02 14.54
N ASP A 484 9.74 -39.51 14.59
CA ASP A 484 10.78 -39.54 13.54
C ASP A 484 11.32 -38.17 13.10
N HIS A 485 10.51 -37.12 13.23
CA HIS A 485 10.85 -35.79 12.77
C HIS A 485 10.13 -34.69 13.54
N ILE A 486 10.63 -33.47 13.37
CA ILE A 486 9.96 -32.23 13.74
C ILE A 486 9.76 -31.45 12.44
N ASP A 487 8.58 -30.88 12.23
CA ASP A 487 8.35 -29.99 11.09
C ASP A 487 8.36 -28.52 11.50
N VAL A 488 7.68 -28.19 12.61
CA VAL A 488 7.54 -26.81 13.10
C VAL A 488 7.95 -26.73 14.57
N LEU A 489 8.87 -25.81 14.88
CA LEU A 489 9.18 -25.40 16.25
C LEU A 489 8.59 -24.02 16.53
N ILE A 490 7.58 -23.96 17.41
CA ILE A 490 6.97 -22.71 17.86
C ILE A 490 7.59 -22.27 19.19
N ASN A 491 8.56 -21.37 19.09
CA ASN A 491 9.17 -20.67 20.21
C ASN A 491 8.23 -19.58 20.74
N ASN A 492 7.37 -19.96 21.70
CA ASN A 492 6.40 -19.06 22.32
C ASN A 492 6.71 -18.68 23.77
N ALA A 493 7.43 -19.52 24.50
CA ALA A 493 7.72 -19.27 25.91
C ALA A 493 8.50 -17.96 26.12
N GLY A 494 8.15 -17.26 27.20
CA GLY A 494 8.87 -16.07 27.63
C GLY A 494 8.20 -15.40 28.82
N VAL A 495 8.97 -14.53 29.47
CA VAL A 495 8.59 -13.75 30.64
C VAL A 495 8.78 -12.25 30.36
N SER A 496 8.03 -11.42 31.07
CA SER A 496 8.11 -9.95 30.96
C SER A 496 8.66 -9.34 32.24
N GLN A 497 8.79 -8.02 32.25
CA GLN A 497 9.28 -7.22 33.38
C GLN A 497 8.36 -6.01 33.57
N ARG A 498 8.20 -5.53 34.82
CA ARG A 498 7.53 -4.28 35.20
C ARG A 498 8.37 -3.54 36.23
N SER A 499 9.39 -2.82 35.78
CA SER A 499 10.22 -1.97 36.64
C SER A 499 11.00 -0.94 35.84
N LEU A 500 11.25 0.23 36.44
CA LEU A 500 12.13 1.23 35.82
C LEU A 500 13.55 0.68 35.73
N ILE A 501 14.32 1.15 34.74
CA ILE A 501 15.72 0.72 34.54
C ILE A 501 16.53 0.90 35.83
N LYS A 502 16.40 2.06 36.49
CA LYS A 502 17.11 2.37 37.74
C LYS A 502 16.77 1.44 38.92
N GLU A 503 15.64 0.75 38.87
CA GLU A 503 15.13 -0.13 39.94
C GLU A 503 15.36 -1.61 39.63
N THR A 504 15.76 -1.93 38.40
CA THR A 504 15.89 -3.31 37.94
C THR A 504 17.25 -3.84 38.34
N LYS A 505 17.25 -4.92 39.13
CA LYS A 505 18.48 -5.59 39.52
C LYS A 505 19.04 -6.38 38.33
N TYR A 506 20.37 -6.43 38.24
CA TYR A 506 21.11 -7.22 37.24
C TYR A 506 20.63 -8.68 37.12
N ILE A 507 20.28 -9.31 38.25
CA ILE A 507 19.76 -10.69 38.24
C ILE A 507 18.48 -10.84 37.44
N VAL A 508 17.61 -9.83 37.44
CA VAL A 508 16.37 -9.82 36.66
C VAL A 508 16.69 -9.66 35.17
N ASP A 509 17.62 -8.76 34.83
CA ASP A 509 18.05 -8.53 33.44
C ASP A 509 18.66 -9.80 32.83
N THR A 510 19.57 -10.42 33.58
CA THR A 510 20.25 -11.66 33.18
C THR A 510 19.24 -12.79 33.01
N ARG A 511 18.40 -13.02 34.02
CA ARG A 511 17.38 -14.07 34.00
C ARG A 511 16.40 -13.92 32.82
N LEU A 512 15.98 -12.69 32.53
CA LEU A 512 15.08 -12.42 31.42
C LEU A 512 15.74 -12.74 30.08
N MET A 513 17.01 -12.36 29.89
CA MET A 513 17.78 -12.70 28.70
C MET A 513 18.03 -14.21 28.59
N SER A 514 18.37 -14.87 29.70
CA SER A 514 18.55 -16.32 29.80
C SER A 514 17.32 -17.09 29.34
N ILE A 515 16.13 -16.70 29.80
CA ILE A 515 14.87 -17.39 29.46
C ILE A 515 14.42 -17.04 28.03
N ASN A 516 14.26 -15.75 27.73
CA ASN A 516 13.61 -15.33 26.48
C ASN A 516 14.49 -15.51 25.26
N PHE A 517 15.80 -15.27 25.41
CA PHE A 517 16.75 -15.29 24.29
C PHE A 517 17.59 -16.56 24.31
N LEU A 518 18.43 -16.78 25.32
CA LEU A 518 19.38 -17.90 25.32
C LEU A 518 18.66 -19.25 25.29
N GLY A 519 17.62 -19.45 26.10
CA GLY A 519 16.83 -20.68 26.08
C GLY A 519 16.19 -20.95 24.72
N THR A 520 15.57 -19.94 24.12
CA THR A 520 14.98 -20.02 22.78
C THR A 520 16.04 -20.35 21.71
N VAL A 521 17.19 -19.69 21.75
CA VAL A 521 18.29 -19.88 20.80
C VAL A 521 18.89 -21.28 20.94
N THR A 522 19.17 -21.73 22.16
CA THR A 522 19.76 -23.04 22.41
C THR A 522 18.82 -24.15 21.96
N LEU A 523 17.51 -24.03 22.21
CA LEU A 523 16.53 -25.01 21.75
C LEU A 523 16.46 -25.04 20.21
N SER A 524 16.47 -23.86 19.60
CA SER A 524 16.42 -23.76 18.13
C SER A 524 17.67 -24.32 17.48
N LYS A 525 18.86 -24.13 18.08
CA LYS A 525 20.10 -24.74 17.61
C LYS A 525 20.09 -26.27 17.72
N ALA A 526 19.51 -26.83 18.78
CA ALA A 526 19.37 -28.29 18.90
C ALA A 526 18.46 -28.87 17.79
N VAL A 527 17.35 -28.19 17.48
CA VAL A 527 16.43 -28.59 16.38
C VAL A 527 17.01 -28.30 14.99
N LEU A 528 17.84 -27.26 14.86
CA LEU A 528 18.43 -26.84 13.59
C LEU A 528 19.24 -27.96 12.92
N LEU A 529 19.97 -28.76 13.70
CA LEU A 529 20.73 -29.89 13.16
C LEU A 529 19.82 -30.88 12.42
N HIS A 530 18.65 -31.19 13.00
CA HIS A 530 17.64 -32.04 12.37
C HIS A 530 17.05 -31.39 11.10
N PHE A 531 16.73 -30.09 11.15
CA PHE A 531 16.18 -29.38 9.98
C PHE A 531 17.14 -29.31 8.80
N ILE A 532 18.45 -29.11 9.06
CA ILE A 532 19.48 -29.11 8.02
C ILE A 532 19.58 -30.51 7.39
N GLN A 533 19.63 -31.57 8.20
CA GLN A 533 19.71 -32.95 7.69
C GLN A 533 18.50 -33.32 6.83
N ARG A 534 17.32 -32.86 7.24
CA ARG A 534 16.06 -33.14 6.52
C ARG A 534 15.81 -32.21 5.35
N GLN A 535 16.60 -31.14 5.19
CA GLN A 535 16.39 -30.06 4.21
C GLN A 535 14.95 -29.54 4.20
N LYS A 536 14.38 -29.42 5.41
CA LYS A 536 13.00 -29.01 5.64
C LYS A 536 12.78 -28.70 7.12
N GLY A 537 12.16 -27.58 7.39
CA GLY A 537 11.69 -27.24 8.73
C GLY A 537 11.20 -25.79 8.81
N HIS A 538 10.51 -25.45 9.89
CA HIS A 538 9.98 -24.10 10.07
C HIS A 538 10.13 -23.64 11.52
N PHE A 539 10.94 -22.61 11.72
CA PHE A 539 11.01 -21.90 12.99
C PHE A 539 9.95 -20.82 13.07
N VAL A 540 9.12 -20.86 14.10
CA VAL A 540 8.14 -19.82 14.40
C VAL A 540 8.50 -19.20 15.74
N VAL A 541 8.74 -17.90 15.76
CA VAL A 541 9.23 -17.20 16.95
C VAL A 541 8.23 -16.14 17.37
N VAL A 542 7.56 -16.36 18.50
CA VAL A 542 6.61 -15.41 19.07
C VAL A 542 7.37 -14.37 19.88
N THR A 543 7.56 -13.22 19.26
CA THR A 543 8.24 -12.07 19.82
C THR A 543 7.23 -11.12 20.46
N SER A 544 7.19 -9.86 20.05
CA SER A 544 6.22 -8.85 20.43
C SER A 544 6.47 -7.59 19.60
N VAL A 545 5.49 -6.68 19.53
CA VAL A 545 5.72 -5.29 19.09
C VAL A 545 6.83 -4.60 19.90
N ALA A 546 7.08 -5.05 21.14
CA ALA A 546 8.23 -4.61 21.93
C ALA A 546 9.60 -4.96 21.31
N GLY A 547 9.64 -5.86 20.32
CA GLY A 547 10.81 -6.13 19.47
C GLY A 547 11.07 -5.07 18.39
N TYR A 548 10.15 -4.11 18.22
CA TYR A 548 10.28 -2.96 17.32
C TYR A 548 10.33 -1.62 18.07
N ALA A 549 9.52 -1.51 19.11
CA ALA A 549 9.36 -0.30 19.89
C ALA A 549 9.40 -0.61 21.39
N ALA A 550 10.49 -0.20 22.05
CA ALA A 550 10.61 -0.33 23.49
C ALA A 550 9.70 0.69 24.21
N THR A 551 9.07 0.24 25.30
CA THR A 551 8.30 1.09 26.23
C THR A 551 8.98 1.08 27.60
N ALA A 552 8.72 2.08 28.43
CA ALA A 552 9.19 2.05 29.81
C ALA A 552 8.64 0.84 30.57
N LEU A 553 9.28 0.59 31.71
CA LEU A 553 9.03 -0.53 32.62
C LEU A 553 9.38 -1.92 32.06
N ARG A 554 9.88 -2.01 30.82
CA ARG A 554 10.08 -3.27 30.07
C ARG A 554 11.41 -3.33 29.34
N SER A 555 12.46 -2.68 29.85
CA SER A 555 13.75 -2.52 29.15
C SER A 555 14.35 -3.86 28.72
N SER A 556 14.48 -4.80 29.65
CA SER A 556 15.17 -6.07 29.42
C SER A 556 14.29 -7.03 28.62
N TYR A 557 12.97 -6.93 28.81
CA TYR A 557 11.99 -7.57 27.94
C TYR A 557 12.11 -7.11 26.48
N ALA A 558 12.06 -5.79 26.23
CA ALA A 558 12.18 -5.24 24.89
C ALA A 558 13.53 -5.61 24.25
N ALA A 559 14.63 -5.55 25.01
CA ALA A 559 15.95 -5.98 24.55
C ALA A 559 15.96 -7.45 24.13
N SER A 560 15.41 -8.35 24.95
CA SER A 560 15.33 -9.79 24.61
C SER A 560 14.51 -10.05 23.35
N LYS A 561 13.42 -9.29 23.13
CA LYS A 561 12.58 -9.43 21.93
C LYS A 561 13.24 -8.85 20.69
N HIS A 562 14.01 -7.77 20.78
CA HIS A 562 14.86 -7.29 19.66
C HIS A 562 15.97 -8.28 19.32
N ALA A 563 16.60 -8.89 20.34
CA ALA A 563 17.66 -9.89 20.13
C ALA A 563 17.16 -11.11 19.35
N LEU A 564 15.93 -11.57 19.63
CA LEU A 564 15.28 -12.63 18.86
C LEU A 564 15.11 -12.25 17.38
N HIS A 565 14.72 -11.02 17.06
CA HIS A 565 14.57 -10.58 15.66
C HIS A 565 15.90 -10.72 14.92
N ALA A 566 16.95 -10.11 15.47
CA ALA A 566 18.28 -10.14 14.85
C ALA A 566 18.82 -11.57 14.67
N PHE A 567 18.68 -12.42 15.70
CA PHE A 567 19.17 -13.79 15.64
C PHE A 567 18.45 -14.63 14.57
N PHE A 568 17.12 -14.58 14.54
CA PHE A 568 16.34 -15.40 13.61
C PHE A 568 16.34 -14.85 12.18
N ASP A 569 16.54 -13.55 11.99
CA ASP A 569 16.85 -13.00 10.67
C ASP A 569 18.21 -13.50 10.15
N SER A 570 19.24 -13.57 11.01
CA SER A 570 20.53 -14.19 10.65
C SER A 570 20.36 -15.66 10.30
N LEU A 571 19.67 -16.44 11.14
CA LEU A 571 19.40 -17.86 10.92
C LEU A 571 18.69 -18.09 9.57
N ARG A 572 17.70 -17.25 9.23
CA ARG A 572 16.98 -17.32 7.95
C ARG A 572 17.94 -17.11 6.77
N LEU A 573 18.87 -16.16 6.87
CA LEU A 573 19.83 -15.86 5.80
C LEU A 573 20.90 -16.96 5.66
N GLU A 574 21.42 -17.45 6.79
CA GLU A 574 22.44 -18.51 6.83
C GLU A 574 21.91 -19.82 6.24
N HIS A 575 20.65 -20.15 6.49
CA HIS A 575 20.03 -21.42 6.08
C HIS A 575 19.02 -21.30 4.93
N ALA A 576 19.07 -20.21 4.16
CA ALA A 576 18.19 -20.02 3.00
C ALA A 576 18.33 -21.14 1.95
N LYS A 577 19.49 -21.80 1.90
CA LYS A 577 19.76 -22.93 1.00
C LYS A 577 19.27 -24.27 1.53
N ASP A 578 19.04 -24.39 2.83
CA ASP A 578 18.66 -25.63 3.50
C ASP A 578 17.13 -25.85 3.54
N HIS A 579 16.37 -25.00 2.83
CA HIS A 579 14.90 -25.02 2.79
C HIS A 579 14.25 -24.93 4.18
N ILE A 580 14.86 -24.13 5.06
CA ILE A 580 14.36 -23.85 6.41
C ILE A 580 13.60 -22.51 6.40
N ASP A 581 12.32 -22.55 6.73
CA ASP A 581 11.48 -21.36 6.86
C ASP A 581 11.62 -20.73 8.25
N VAL A 582 11.52 -19.40 8.32
CA VAL A 582 11.54 -18.66 9.60
C VAL A 582 10.46 -17.59 9.61
N THR A 583 9.56 -17.66 10.59
CA THR A 583 8.47 -16.70 10.80
C THR A 583 8.59 -16.02 12.16
N ILE A 584 8.59 -14.70 12.17
CA ILE A 584 8.58 -13.89 13.39
C ILE A 584 7.16 -13.35 13.62
N ALA A 585 6.50 -13.85 14.66
CA ALA A 585 5.20 -13.34 15.10
C ALA A 585 5.40 -12.20 16.11
N CYS A 586 4.75 -11.07 15.88
CA CYS A 586 4.86 -9.83 16.65
C CYS A 586 3.50 -9.40 17.19
N PRO A 587 3.01 -10.06 18.26
CA PRO A 587 1.76 -9.65 18.88
C PRO A 587 1.88 -8.32 19.62
N GLY A 588 0.80 -7.54 19.56
CA GLY A 588 0.56 -6.39 20.43
C GLY A 588 0.18 -6.82 21.85
N PHE A 589 -0.74 -6.09 22.48
CA PHE A 589 -1.31 -6.54 23.77
C PHE A 589 -2.30 -7.67 23.53
N VAL A 590 -2.10 -8.78 24.23
CA VAL A 590 -2.97 -9.98 24.18
C VAL A 590 -3.40 -10.31 25.61
N LYS A 591 -4.69 -10.60 25.81
CA LYS A 591 -5.28 -10.83 27.13
C LYS A 591 -4.82 -12.15 27.75
N THR A 592 -3.65 -12.11 28.39
CA THR A 592 -2.98 -13.26 29.01
C THR A 592 -2.37 -12.89 30.36
N ASP A 593 -1.98 -13.90 31.12
CA ASP A 593 -1.34 -13.74 32.43
C ASP A 593 0.12 -13.29 32.36
N ILE A 594 0.61 -12.83 31.20
CA ILE A 594 1.99 -12.35 31.03
C ILE A 594 2.32 -11.15 31.93
N SER A 595 1.32 -10.34 32.28
CA SER A 595 1.48 -9.22 33.22
C SER A 595 1.55 -9.68 34.67
N LEU A 596 0.72 -10.67 35.04
CA LEU A 596 0.74 -11.30 36.38
C LEU A 596 2.07 -12.00 36.66
N ASN A 597 2.63 -12.65 35.64
CA ASN A 597 3.88 -13.40 35.71
C ASN A 597 5.13 -12.57 35.33
N ALA A 598 5.00 -11.24 35.19
CA ALA A 598 6.15 -10.37 34.92
C ALA A 598 7.03 -10.23 36.17
N PHE A 599 8.34 -10.06 36.00
CA PHE A 599 9.24 -9.74 37.12
C PHE A 599 9.18 -8.25 37.47
N GLU A 600 9.20 -7.94 38.77
CA GLU A 600 9.53 -6.61 39.27
C GLU A 600 11.04 -6.44 39.43
N GLY A 601 11.49 -5.22 39.74
CA GLY A 601 12.92 -4.90 39.85
C GLY A 601 13.64 -5.73 40.92
N SER A 602 12.91 -6.21 41.93
CA SER A 602 13.41 -7.08 43.00
C SER A 602 13.61 -8.54 42.57
N GLY A 603 12.99 -8.97 41.46
CA GLY A 603 12.92 -10.37 41.00
C GLY A 603 11.66 -11.12 41.43
N GLN A 604 10.79 -10.51 42.25
CA GLN A 604 9.47 -11.08 42.55
C GLN A 604 8.50 -10.94 41.36
N LEU A 605 7.43 -11.73 41.36
CA LEU A 605 6.37 -11.61 40.35
C LEU A 605 5.49 -10.39 40.64
N HIS A 606 5.11 -9.68 39.58
CA HIS A 606 4.30 -8.46 39.63
C HIS A 606 2.88 -8.71 40.13
N LYS A 607 2.29 -9.88 39.84
CA LYS A 607 0.97 -10.33 40.31
C LYS A 607 -0.19 -9.35 40.06
N LYS A 608 -0.02 -8.37 39.17
CA LYS A 608 -1.02 -7.35 38.83
C LYS A 608 -1.32 -7.37 37.34
N MET A 609 -2.61 -7.35 37.02
CA MET A 609 -3.07 -7.28 35.63
C MET A 609 -2.88 -5.86 35.10
N ASP A 610 -2.17 -5.75 33.97
CA ASP A 610 -1.98 -4.48 33.28
C ASP A 610 -3.23 -4.11 32.45
N PRO A 611 -3.81 -2.90 32.57
CA PRO A 611 -5.05 -2.54 31.89
C PRO A 611 -4.99 -2.65 30.36
N LYS A 612 -3.82 -2.41 29.76
CA LYS A 612 -3.62 -2.55 28.31
C LYS A 612 -3.62 -4.03 27.89
N THR A 613 -3.08 -4.90 28.75
CA THR A 613 -3.09 -6.35 28.57
C THR A 613 -4.51 -6.90 28.74
N GLU A 614 -5.26 -6.44 29.74
CA GLU A 614 -6.66 -6.85 29.97
C GLU A 614 -7.59 -6.52 28.79
N LYS A 615 -7.40 -5.34 28.19
CA LYS A 615 -8.12 -4.89 26.98
C LYS A 615 -7.46 -5.36 25.67
N GLY A 616 -6.47 -6.24 25.76
CA GLY A 616 -5.74 -6.78 24.62
C GLY A 616 -6.61 -7.68 23.73
N THR A 617 -6.05 -8.07 22.59
CA THR A 617 -6.67 -9.04 21.68
C THR A 617 -6.91 -10.37 22.39
N ASP A 618 -8.00 -11.06 22.03
CA ASP A 618 -8.29 -12.39 22.55
C ASP A 618 -7.17 -13.38 22.15
N PRO A 619 -6.66 -14.21 23.09
CA PRO A 619 -5.61 -15.18 22.79
C PRO A 619 -5.95 -16.17 21.67
N THR A 620 -7.24 -16.53 21.52
CA THR A 620 -7.73 -17.43 20.46
C THR A 620 -7.58 -16.79 19.09
N VAL A 621 -7.96 -15.50 18.97
CA VAL A 621 -7.78 -14.73 17.73
C VAL A 621 -6.30 -14.57 17.42
N CYS A 622 -5.48 -14.29 18.44
CA CYS A 622 -4.04 -14.18 18.27
C CYS A 622 -3.41 -15.49 17.78
N ALA A 623 -3.80 -16.63 18.36
CA ALA A 623 -3.34 -17.94 17.94
C ALA A 623 -3.75 -18.23 16.49
N TYR A 624 -5.02 -17.99 16.15
CA TYR A 624 -5.53 -18.16 14.79
C TYR A 624 -4.76 -17.35 13.74
N ASP A 625 -4.52 -16.05 14.00
CA ASP A 625 -3.77 -15.17 13.09
C ASP A 625 -2.32 -15.65 12.90
N ILE A 626 -1.69 -16.13 13.98
CA ILE A 626 -0.35 -16.73 13.93
C ILE A 626 -0.37 -17.99 13.05
N LEU A 627 -1.30 -18.92 13.28
CA LEU A 627 -1.39 -20.16 12.49
C LEU A 627 -1.66 -19.89 11.00
N CYS A 628 -2.52 -18.92 10.68
CA CYS A 628 -2.76 -18.49 9.30
C CYS A 628 -1.49 -17.93 8.65
N GLY A 629 -0.69 -17.17 9.40
CA GLY A 629 0.58 -16.64 8.91
C GLY A 629 1.67 -17.71 8.76
N ILE A 630 1.70 -18.72 9.66
CA ILE A 630 2.58 -19.89 9.54
C ILE A 630 2.26 -20.66 8.27
N ALA A 631 0.99 -20.98 8.03
CA ALA A 631 0.57 -21.70 6.82
C ALA A 631 0.89 -20.93 5.53
N ALA A 632 0.81 -19.59 5.57
CA ALA A 632 1.21 -18.72 4.47
C ALA A 632 2.74 -18.49 4.39
N ARG A 633 3.55 -19.11 5.25
CA ARG A 633 5.01 -18.97 5.35
C ARG A 633 5.48 -17.51 5.35
N LYS A 634 4.75 -16.64 6.07
CA LYS A 634 5.12 -15.22 6.15
C LYS A 634 6.42 -15.06 6.93
N HIS A 635 7.30 -14.18 6.48
CA HIS A 635 8.50 -13.83 7.26
C HIS A 635 8.11 -13.17 8.59
N GLU A 636 7.07 -12.34 8.58
CA GLU A 636 6.57 -11.63 9.75
C GLU A 636 5.04 -11.64 9.84
N ILE A 637 4.53 -11.73 11.06
CA ILE A 637 3.09 -11.69 11.37
C ILE A 637 2.87 -10.62 12.43
N TYR A 638 2.06 -9.61 12.14
CA TYR A 638 1.65 -8.61 13.13
C TYR A 638 0.25 -8.93 13.62
N VAL A 639 0.09 -9.10 14.94
CA VAL A 639 -1.20 -9.47 15.53
C VAL A 639 -1.76 -8.31 16.34
N GLY A 640 -2.97 -7.89 15.97
CA GLY A 640 -3.67 -6.74 16.52
C GLY A 640 -3.37 -5.42 15.79
N HIS A 641 -4.37 -4.56 15.63
CA HIS A 641 -4.26 -3.30 14.89
C HIS A 641 -3.15 -2.37 15.41
N LEU A 642 -2.96 -2.32 16.74
CA LEU A 642 -1.92 -1.51 17.35
C LEU A 642 -0.51 -1.97 16.95
N ALA A 643 -0.31 -3.28 16.76
CA ALA A 643 0.98 -3.82 16.34
C ALA A 643 1.38 -3.29 14.98
N VAL A 644 0.47 -3.37 14.02
CA VAL A 644 0.65 -2.88 12.66
C VAL A 644 1.01 -1.39 12.68
N VAL A 645 0.22 -0.57 13.38
CA VAL A 645 0.43 0.88 13.46
C VAL A 645 1.80 1.22 14.05
N VAL A 646 2.18 0.61 15.17
CA VAL A 646 3.46 0.89 15.83
C VAL A 646 4.64 0.55 14.94
N VAL A 647 4.61 -0.59 14.24
CA VAL A 647 5.69 -1.00 13.33
C VAL A 647 5.85 -0.01 12.18
N TYR A 648 4.75 0.41 11.53
CA TYR A 648 4.82 1.37 10.43
C TYR A 648 5.25 2.77 10.90
N ILE A 649 4.77 3.27 12.04
CA ILE A 649 5.23 4.56 12.59
C ILE A 649 6.71 4.46 12.98
N ARG A 650 7.16 3.36 13.60
CA ARG A 650 8.57 3.16 13.94
C ARG A 650 9.48 3.23 12.71
N ARG A 651 9.00 2.68 11.58
CA ARG A 651 9.73 2.59 10.31
C ARG A 651 9.76 3.93 9.56
N LEU A 652 8.65 4.66 9.52
CA LEU A 652 8.52 5.88 8.72
C LEU A 652 8.77 7.17 9.52
N PHE A 653 8.38 7.19 10.80
CA PHE A 653 8.40 8.38 11.66
C PHE A 653 8.87 8.05 13.09
N PRO A 654 10.12 7.60 13.27
CA PRO A 654 10.62 7.17 14.59
C PRO A 654 10.53 8.26 15.67
N GLN A 655 10.74 9.53 15.31
CA GLN A 655 10.62 10.66 16.23
C GLN A 655 9.18 10.92 16.69
N LEU A 656 8.20 10.66 15.81
CA LEU A 656 6.79 10.77 16.17
C LEU A 656 6.41 9.68 17.17
N LEU A 657 6.84 8.44 16.92
CA LEU A 657 6.60 7.33 17.85
C LEU A 657 7.20 7.63 19.23
N TYR A 658 8.43 8.12 19.29
CA TYR A 658 9.07 8.52 20.54
C TYR A 658 8.23 9.55 21.32
N ARG A 659 7.72 10.60 20.65
CA ARG A 659 6.85 11.61 21.27
C ARG A 659 5.52 11.03 21.76
N ILE A 660 4.93 10.08 21.03
CA ILE A 660 3.69 9.40 21.44
C ILE A 660 3.94 8.57 22.69
N LEU A 661 5.02 7.78 22.72
CA LEU A 661 5.36 6.92 23.85
C LEU A 661 5.63 7.73 25.13
N LEU A 662 6.38 8.84 25.04
CA LEU A 662 6.60 9.75 26.18
C LEU A 662 5.29 10.27 26.80
N ARG A 663 4.28 10.60 25.98
CA ARG A 663 2.99 11.11 26.47
C ARG A 663 2.12 10.03 27.09
N THR A 664 2.24 8.79 26.63
CA THR A 664 1.41 7.66 27.08
C THR A 664 1.87 7.10 28.43
N GLU A 665 3.02 7.54 28.93
CA GLU A 665 3.60 7.14 30.21
C GLU A 665 3.52 8.24 31.28
N SER A 666 3.14 9.46 30.90
CA SER A 666 2.91 10.59 31.81
C SER A 666 1.45 10.68 32.32
N ALA A 667 0.64 9.67 32.01
CA ALA A 667 -0.76 9.51 32.41
C ALA A 667 -0.97 8.09 32.92
#